data_AF-X5FEC3-F1
#
_entry.id   AF-X5FEC3-F1
#
_cell.length_a   1.000
_cell.length_b   1.000
_cell.length_c   1.000
_cell.angle_alpha   90.00
_cell.angle_beta   90.00
_cell.angle_gamma   90.00
#
_symmetry.space_group_name_H-M   'P 1'
#
loop_
_entity.id
_entity.type
_entity.pdbx_description
1 polymer ?
#
loop_
_entity_poly.entity_id
_entity_poly.type
_entity_poly.pdbx_seq_one_letter_code
_entity_poly.pdbx_strand_id
1 'polypeptide(L)'
;MDDLTQRYYEAEMRYLREAGKEFAQAYPDRAAMLNLDKPGARDPYVERLFEGFAFLMGRLREKLDDDLPELTEGLVSLLWPHYLRTIPSLSVVELSTDHRQMKQSETLKEFQVLSRPIGERRTRCVYSATRDITLHPLALPDVSLQYEPDGRSVIRLRFACGPLVGDWSQIDLSRLPLYLNADSPVACALHRALTLGTQQFWLRLPGQERRVLDAHFSPMGFDDDDRLWPKGESAFSGYQLLLEYFTFREKFMFVALNGLENVIWPERITGFEIDVVLAENWPHDLPFNTDNLRLHCVPVINLFPLEADPLHLSPLENEFLLRPMRIQDGHTEIYSVDNIISSRHTGSQAYVPFSSFRHRGGMLRHDAPERYYHTRVKRAPSGLHDTWLILGGDAFDTDRMLEDETLSLSLTGTNGQLPRKALQSTLLDTPVHASQNVLRVRNLCAPTQPCYPPARDRFHWRVLSHLGSNFLSMMDNAEILRGTLALYDWTESEMNRRRLEAIVDVQHSLIQRFERGFLLRGVDIQVTLDSNGFAGEGISRCLVTAAPLFRTVCRYPLIHSTDLNSATHRKVPAMDRASQPARTGLTDRLAPDIARINFYRFCQLLEQSQQNAPLGSTDSPATDAVRFRPHPGMGFPVSELKNVERDAGNPDAPPTVRTTFLGLYGVDSPLPTAYLDYITQRHDGHDAVMAFLDIFNHRFITQYYRIWRKYNYPASFEAGAVDDISRCLLGLIGLGIPGSENHIATPVSRFLALLSVMRLPTRTAEGVTALVGLLAPLTKATVVPHDPQPVILPAPAGLSKNSRISLKTRTLLGRTGTDANSQLLLKLYTEDAAEARGWLPDGQLHSDLLVLLRVYLGWRCQARLQLTLPVSLLPAARLGKQRVQISRTGILRASFAAPATGTVTVSLGRYQGLIPAFSIRNRESMTHVSYSF
;
A
#
# COMPACT_ATOMS: atom_id res chain seq x y z
N MET A 1 -12.36 13.60 9.30
CA MET A 1 -12.13 12.29 9.95
C MET A 1 -12.94 12.29 11.22
N ASP A 2 -14.01 11.52 11.26
CA ASP A 2 -14.75 11.28 12.50
C ASP A 2 -13.95 10.30 13.36
N ASP A 3 -14.03 10.44 14.68
CA ASP A 3 -13.35 9.52 15.59
C ASP A 3 -14.04 8.14 15.58
N LEU A 4 -13.24 7.08 15.48
CA LEU A 4 -13.75 5.70 15.43
C LEU A 4 -14.17 5.24 16.82
N THR A 5 -13.35 5.54 17.84
CA THR A 5 -13.68 5.30 19.24
C THR A 5 -15.04 5.88 19.62
N GLN A 6 -15.34 7.12 19.20
CA GLN A 6 -16.66 7.73 19.40
C GLN A 6 -17.80 6.91 18.77
N ARG A 7 -17.65 6.42 17.53
CA ARG A 7 -18.68 5.62 16.86
C ARG A 7 -18.93 4.29 17.58
N TYR A 8 -17.88 3.59 18.01
CA TYR A 8 -18.02 2.35 18.79
C TYR A 8 -18.59 2.62 20.20
N TYR A 9 -18.22 3.74 20.83
CA TYR A 9 -18.79 4.19 22.10
C TYR A 9 -20.29 4.49 22.00
N GLU A 10 -20.74 5.22 20.96
CA GLU A 10 -22.15 5.50 20.72
C GLU A 10 -22.96 4.21 20.45
N ALA A 11 -22.35 3.24 19.78
CA ALA A 11 -22.91 1.91 19.54
C ALA A 11 -23.08 1.10 20.84
N GLU A 12 -22.05 1.05 21.72
CA GLU A 12 -22.18 0.40 23.03
C GLU A 12 -23.17 1.14 23.95
N MET A 13 -23.21 2.48 23.90
CA MET A 13 -24.21 3.26 24.64
C MET A 13 -25.64 3.01 24.13
N ARG A 14 -25.85 2.72 22.84
CA ARG A 14 -27.13 2.21 22.33
C ARG A 14 -27.45 0.83 22.91
N TYR A 15 -26.50 -0.11 22.84
CA TYR A 15 -26.68 -1.47 23.38
C TYR A 15 -27.07 -1.44 24.88
N LEU A 16 -26.34 -0.68 25.72
CA LEU A 16 -26.63 -0.55 27.14
C LEU A 16 -27.98 0.15 27.41
N ARG A 17 -28.37 1.13 26.58
CA ARG A 17 -29.69 1.78 26.67
C ARG A 17 -30.84 0.84 26.30
N GLU A 18 -30.59 -0.17 25.48
CA GLU A 18 -31.58 -1.19 25.10
C GLU A 18 -31.66 -2.33 26.13
N ALA A 19 -30.51 -2.86 26.58
CA ALA A 19 -30.44 -3.84 27.67
C ALA A 19 -31.02 -3.29 28.99
N GLY A 20 -30.82 -1.99 29.27
CA GLY A 20 -31.46 -1.30 30.39
C GLY A 20 -32.99 -1.24 30.30
N LYS A 21 -33.58 -1.31 29.09
CA LYS A 21 -35.03 -1.43 28.89
C LYS A 21 -35.52 -2.87 29.09
N GLU A 22 -34.77 -3.89 28.64
CA GLU A 22 -35.07 -5.29 28.98
C GLU A 22 -35.13 -5.46 30.52
N PHE A 23 -34.16 -4.88 31.23
CA PHE A 23 -34.15 -4.86 32.71
C PHE A 23 -35.34 -4.09 33.29
N ALA A 24 -35.67 -2.90 32.77
CA ALA A 24 -36.78 -2.09 33.27
C ALA A 24 -38.16 -2.70 33.08
N GLN A 25 -38.33 -3.54 32.05
CA GLN A 25 -39.56 -4.33 31.84
C GLN A 25 -39.67 -5.50 32.82
N ALA A 26 -38.55 -6.12 33.20
CA ALA A 26 -38.53 -7.24 34.13
C ALA A 26 -38.62 -6.84 35.62
N TYR A 27 -38.03 -5.71 36.00
CA TYR A 27 -37.94 -5.26 37.40
C TYR A 27 -38.35 -3.78 37.56
N PRO A 28 -39.63 -3.42 37.32
CA PRO A 28 -40.08 -2.03 37.26
C PRO A 28 -39.78 -1.23 38.54
N ASP A 29 -40.04 -1.79 39.72
CA ASP A 29 -39.81 -1.09 41.00
C ASP A 29 -38.33 -0.74 41.23
N ARG A 30 -37.42 -1.63 40.83
CA ARG A 30 -35.96 -1.41 40.94
C ARG A 30 -35.44 -0.50 39.83
N ALA A 31 -36.01 -0.58 38.63
CA ALA A 31 -35.67 0.30 37.53
C ALA A 31 -36.12 1.75 37.76
N ALA A 32 -37.26 1.95 38.44
CA ALA A 32 -37.73 3.26 38.88
C ALA A 32 -36.80 3.90 39.94
N MET A 33 -36.20 3.11 40.84
CA MET A 33 -35.17 3.60 41.77
C MET A 33 -33.90 4.07 41.06
N LEU A 34 -33.60 3.54 39.87
CA LEU A 34 -32.40 3.85 39.07
C LEU A 34 -32.68 4.81 37.89
N ASN A 35 -33.94 5.25 37.71
CA ASN A 35 -34.43 6.00 36.55
C ASN A 35 -34.07 5.36 35.19
N LEU A 36 -34.08 4.01 35.11
CA LEU A 36 -33.83 3.27 33.87
C LEU A 36 -35.05 3.21 32.93
N ASP A 37 -36.25 3.47 33.48
CA ASP A 37 -37.54 3.44 32.80
C ASP A 37 -37.80 4.68 31.91
N LYS A 38 -37.27 5.85 32.30
CA LYS A 38 -37.58 7.14 31.67
C LYS A 38 -36.48 7.60 30.71
N PRO A 39 -36.82 8.19 29.55
CA PRO A 39 -35.86 8.92 28.72
C PRO A 39 -35.57 10.29 29.37
N GLY A 40 -34.54 10.37 30.19
CA GLY A 40 -34.17 11.58 30.93
C GLY A 40 -32.91 11.37 31.78
N ALA A 41 -32.74 12.23 32.80
CA ALA A 41 -31.64 12.11 33.75
C ALA A 41 -31.73 10.79 34.54
N ARG A 42 -30.72 9.94 34.35
CA ARG A 42 -30.54 8.67 35.07
C ARG A 42 -29.94 8.93 36.45
N ASP A 43 -29.82 7.88 37.26
CA ASP A 43 -28.90 7.96 38.40
C ASP A 43 -27.46 8.26 37.88
N PRO A 44 -26.76 9.29 38.41
CA PRO A 44 -25.45 9.69 37.89
C PRO A 44 -24.34 8.63 38.02
N TYR A 45 -24.46 7.67 38.95
CA TYR A 45 -23.51 6.57 39.09
C TYR A 45 -23.80 5.48 38.06
N VAL A 46 -25.07 5.18 37.78
CA VAL A 46 -25.47 4.25 36.71
C VAL A 46 -25.10 4.79 35.34
N GLU A 47 -25.29 6.09 35.09
CA GLU A 47 -24.89 6.73 33.84
C GLU A 47 -23.37 6.65 33.64
N ARG A 48 -22.57 7.07 34.63
CA ARG A 48 -21.09 6.96 34.58
C ARG A 48 -20.58 5.52 34.43
N LEU A 49 -21.25 4.54 35.05
CA LEU A 49 -20.91 3.12 34.88
C LEU A 49 -21.16 2.67 33.43
N PHE A 50 -22.27 3.12 32.82
CA PHE A 50 -22.58 2.83 31.43
C PHE A 50 -21.57 3.51 30.48
N GLU A 51 -21.25 4.78 30.71
CA GLU A 51 -20.23 5.53 29.94
C GLU A 51 -18.86 4.83 30.01
N GLY A 52 -18.40 4.47 31.22
CA GLY A 52 -17.12 3.78 31.42
C GLY A 52 -17.08 2.40 30.77
N PHE A 53 -18.14 1.60 30.90
CA PHE A 53 -18.23 0.29 30.25
C PHE A 53 -18.30 0.40 28.73
N ALA A 54 -19.09 1.34 28.20
CA ALA A 54 -19.19 1.59 26.76
C ALA A 54 -17.87 2.08 26.15
N PHE A 55 -17.08 2.87 26.88
CA PHE A 55 -15.74 3.27 26.43
C PHE A 55 -14.78 2.07 26.37
N LEU A 56 -14.78 1.21 27.40
CA LEU A 56 -13.95 0.00 27.42
C LEU A 56 -14.35 -1.01 26.35
N MET A 57 -15.64 -1.30 26.20
CA MET A 57 -16.14 -2.22 25.17
C MET A 57 -16.04 -1.62 23.76
N GLY A 58 -16.16 -0.30 23.61
CA GLY A 58 -15.94 0.40 22.35
C GLY A 58 -14.51 0.24 21.86
N ARG A 59 -13.51 0.47 22.73
CA ARG A 59 -12.10 0.22 22.41
C ARG A 59 -11.76 -1.26 22.21
N LEU A 60 -12.48 -2.17 22.88
CA LEU A 60 -12.35 -3.61 22.63
C LEU A 60 -12.92 -4.00 21.26
N ARG A 61 -14.08 -3.44 20.84
CA ARG A 61 -14.64 -3.62 19.49
C ARG A 61 -13.72 -3.05 18.42
N GLU A 62 -13.21 -1.85 18.62
CA GLU A 62 -12.21 -1.23 17.73
C GLU A 62 -11.01 -2.18 17.51
N LYS A 63 -10.38 -2.67 18.59
CA LYS A 63 -9.28 -3.65 18.48
C LYS A 63 -9.72 -5.02 17.93
N LEU A 64 -10.98 -5.42 18.11
CA LEU A 64 -11.53 -6.64 17.51
C LEU A 64 -11.77 -6.51 16.00
N ASP A 65 -12.01 -5.30 15.51
CA ASP A 65 -12.34 -5.06 14.11
C ASP A 65 -11.10 -4.62 13.27
N ASP A 66 -9.93 -4.42 13.90
CA ASP A 66 -8.61 -4.11 13.28
C ASP A 66 -7.97 -5.28 12.48
N ASP A 67 -7.28 -4.98 11.37
CA ASP A 67 -6.67 -5.91 10.40
C ASP A 67 -5.38 -6.66 10.84
N LEU A 68 -5.26 -7.01 12.14
CA LEU A 68 -4.07 -7.61 12.78
C LEU A 68 -2.78 -6.75 12.60
N PRO A 69 -2.81 -5.47 13.00
CA PRO A 69 -1.70 -4.53 12.79
C PRO A 69 -0.38 -5.04 13.38
N GLU A 70 -0.40 -5.69 14.55
CA GLU A 70 0.81 -6.14 15.25
C GLU A 70 1.67 -7.14 14.46
N LEU A 71 1.10 -7.85 13.48
CA LEU A 71 1.86 -8.69 12.53
C LEU A 71 2.32 -7.90 11.31
N THR A 72 1.43 -7.06 10.75
CA THR A 72 1.72 -6.34 9.49
C THR A 72 2.75 -5.22 9.64
N GLU A 73 2.71 -4.47 10.75
CA GLU A 73 3.64 -3.37 11.02
C GLU A 73 5.08 -3.87 11.02
N GLY A 74 5.35 -4.96 11.74
CA GLY A 74 6.68 -5.59 11.78
C GLY A 74 7.17 -5.98 10.38
N LEU A 75 6.33 -6.70 9.61
CA LEU A 75 6.68 -7.15 8.25
C LEU A 75 6.87 -5.99 7.26
N VAL A 76 6.01 -4.97 7.29
CA VAL A 76 6.14 -3.77 6.45
C VAL A 76 7.36 -2.94 6.87
N SER A 77 7.69 -2.85 8.16
CA SER A 77 8.87 -2.11 8.64
C SER A 77 10.19 -2.69 8.14
N LEU A 78 10.29 -4.03 8.01
CA LEU A 78 11.46 -4.73 7.49
C LEU A 78 11.63 -4.54 5.98
N LEU A 79 10.52 -4.50 5.23
CA LEU A 79 10.54 -4.32 3.78
C LEU A 79 10.73 -2.86 3.38
N TRP A 80 9.95 -1.95 3.99
CA TRP A 80 9.70 -0.58 3.53
C TRP A 80 9.18 0.31 4.68
N PRO A 81 10.04 0.75 5.61
CA PRO A 81 9.63 1.41 6.86
C PRO A 81 8.89 2.75 6.66
N HIS A 82 9.02 3.38 5.49
CA HIS A 82 8.38 4.66 5.18
C HIS A 82 6.86 4.59 5.02
N TYR A 83 6.28 3.39 4.79
CA TYR A 83 4.81 3.23 4.78
C TYR A 83 4.17 3.31 6.17
N LEU A 84 4.98 3.29 7.24
CA LEU A 84 4.54 3.37 8.64
C LEU A 84 4.95 4.69 9.30
N ARG A 85 5.56 5.61 8.54
CA ARG A 85 5.95 6.94 9.00
C ARG A 85 4.96 7.97 8.49
N THR A 86 4.84 9.05 9.25
CA THR A 86 4.14 10.26 8.79
C THR A 86 4.95 10.93 7.69
N ILE A 87 4.29 11.63 6.77
CA ILE A 87 4.95 12.61 5.90
C ILE A 87 4.75 13.97 6.59
N PRO A 88 5.82 14.63 7.08
CA PRO A 88 5.74 15.93 7.76
C PRO A 88 5.12 17.04 6.90
N SER A 89 4.85 18.20 7.51
CA SER A 89 4.57 19.41 6.73
C SER A 89 5.79 19.81 5.89
N LEU A 90 5.58 20.36 4.69
CA LEU A 90 6.64 20.81 3.80
C LEU A 90 6.21 21.99 2.92
N SER A 91 7.18 22.70 2.35
CA SER A 91 7.01 23.93 1.56
C SER A 91 8.20 24.13 0.61
N VAL A 92 8.08 25.04 -0.37
CA VAL A 92 9.24 25.63 -1.08
C VAL A 92 9.49 27.02 -0.51
N VAL A 93 10.76 27.38 -0.28
CA VAL A 93 11.17 28.75 0.08
C VAL A 93 12.15 29.32 -0.94
N GLU A 94 12.08 30.64 -1.12
CA GLU A 94 13.02 31.47 -1.86
C GLU A 94 13.94 32.22 -0.88
N LEU A 95 15.25 32.19 -1.15
CA LEU A 95 16.26 32.96 -0.45
C LEU A 95 16.63 34.18 -1.30
N SER A 96 16.11 35.36 -0.93
CA SER A 96 16.46 36.61 -1.61
C SER A 96 17.88 37.05 -1.20
N THR A 97 18.80 37.13 -2.17
CA THR A 97 20.22 37.43 -1.93
C THR A 97 20.62 38.84 -2.33
N ASP A 98 21.59 39.44 -1.63
CA ASP A 98 22.28 40.62 -2.14
C ASP A 98 23.41 40.23 -3.10
N HIS A 99 23.01 39.81 -4.31
CA HIS A 99 23.91 39.54 -5.43
C HIS A 99 24.91 40.68 -5.72
N ARG A 100 24.70 41.92 -5.23
CA ARG A 100 25.62 43.04 -5.45
C ARG A 100 26.80 43.05 -4.48
N GLN A 101 26.63 42.47 -3.29
CA GLN A 101 27.69 42.36 -2.27
C GLN A 101 28.47 41.05 -2.36
N MET A 102 27.89 40.02 -3.00
CA MET A 102 28.53 38.72 -3.22
C MET A 102 29.70 38.80 -4.21
N LYS A 103 30.85 38.23 -3.83
CA LYS A 103 32.07 38.09 -4.67
C LYS A 103 32.22 36.72 -5.31
N GLN A 104 31.62 35.70 -4.70
CA GLN A 104 31.66 34.29 -5.07
C GLN A 104 30.31 33.65 -4.67
N SER A 105 30.07 32.41 -5.11
CA SER A 105 28.90 31.65 -4.64
C SER A 105 29.06 31.21 -3.17
N GLU A 106 27.95 31.07 -2.45
CA GLU A 106 27.88 30.54 -1.08
C GLU A 106 26.96 29.33 -1.04
N THR A 107 27.47 28.16 -0.63
CA THR A 107 26.63 26.97 -0.42
C THR A 107 26.21 26.86 1.03
N LEU A 108 24.90 27.07 1.28
CA LEU A 108 24.30 26.85 2.59
C LEU A 108 24.00 25.37 2.78
N LYS A 109 24.64 24.77 3.78
CA LYS A 109 24.38 23.40 4.23
C LYS A 109 23.41 23.40 5.39
N GLU A 110 22.60 22.35 5.49
CA GLU A 110 21.66 22.13 6.61
C GLU A 110 20.78 23.35 6.94
N PHE A 111 20.42 24.15 5.93
CA PHE A 111 19.72 25.42 6.12
C PHE A 111 18.36 25.23 6.81
N GLN A 112 18.08 26.01 7.85
CA GLN A 112 16.82 25.96 8.60
C GLN A 112 16.12 27.32 8.65
N VAL A 113 14.79 27.30 8.51
CA VAL A 113 13.89 28.45 8.65
C VAL A 113 12.80 28.18 9.69
N LEU A 114 12.48 29.20 10.48
CA LEU A 114 11.38 29.20 11.44
C LEU A 114 10.12 29.80 10.83
N SER A 115 8.98 29.21 11.19
CA SER A 115 7.68 29.86 10.99
C SER A 115 7.48 31.04 11.94
N ARG A 116 6.55 31.92 11.56
CA ARG A 116 5.89 32.80 12.54
C ARG A 116 5.20 31.96 13.64
N PRO A 117 5.04 32.51 14.87
CA PRO A 117 4.29 31.87 15.95
C PRO A 117 2.90 31.38 15.54
N ILE A 118 2.59 30.13 15.86
CA ILE A 118 1.35 29.42 15.51
C ILE A 118 0.54 29.11 16.77
N GLY A 119 -0.78 29.34 16.71
CA GLY A 119 -1.72 28.97 17.76
C GLY A 119 -1.57 29.76 19.07
N GLU A 120 -2.33 29.35 20.08
CA GLU A 120 -2.38 30.01 21.39
C GLU A 120 -1.03 29.96 22.13
N ARG A 121 -0.34 28.81 22.06
CA ARG A 121 0.99 28.60 22.64
C ARG A 121 2.12 29.34 21.91
N ARG A 122 1.84 29.96 20.75
CA ARG A 122 2.82 30.70 19.93
C ARG A 122 4.04 29.87 19.48
N THR A 123 3.90 28.55 19.41
CA THR A 123 4.91 27.60 18.93
C THR A 123 5.43 28.01 17.54
N ARG A 124 6.75 27.95 17.33
CA ARG A 124 7.37 28.14 16.01
C ARG A 124 7.76 26.79 15.44
N CYS A 125 7.35 26.50 14.21
CA CYS A 125 7.79 25.31 13.49
C CYS A 125 9.17 25.54 12.88
N VAL A 126 10.03 24.52 12.96
CA VAL A 126 11.34 24.51 12.28
C VAL A 126 11.20 23.74 10.98
N TYR A 127 11.68 24.29 9.87
CA TYR A 127 11.75 23.62 8.57
C TYR A 127 13.20 23.58 8.11
N SER A 128 13.70 22.40 7.79
CA SER A 128 15.05 22.15 7.27
C SER A 128 15.01 21.97 5.75
N ALA A 129 15.99 22.51 5.03
CA ALA A 129 16.16 22.29 3.60
C ALA A 129 16.46 20.81 3.30
N THR A 130 15.85 20.26 2.25
CA THR A 130 16.01 18.83 1.90
C THR A 130 17.30 18.55 1.10
N ARG A 131 17.97 19.61 0.64
CA ARG A 131 19.26 19.59 -0.09
C ARG A 131 20.05 20.85 0.22
N ASP A 132 21.37 20.79 0.08
CA ASP A 132 22.24 21.99 0.10
C ASP A 132 21.80 22.98 -0.99
N ILE A 133 21.89 24.29 -0.71
CA ILE A 133 21.55 25.35 -1.67
C ILE A 133 22.75 26.26 -1.93
N THR A 134 23.19 26.30 -3.20
CA THR A 134 24.21 27.24 -3.67
C THR A 134 23.56 28.55 -4.10
N LEU A 135 23.89 29.62 -3.38
CA LEU A 135 23.54 30.98 -3.69
C LEU A 135 24.59 31.56 -4.64
N HIS A 136 24.19 31.86 -5.87
CA HIS A 136 25.05 32.51 -6.86
C HIS A 136 24.95 34.05 -6.77
N PRO A 137 25.99 34.81 -7.16
CA PRO A 137 25.95 36.29 -7.32
C PRO A 137 25.18 36.71 -8.58
N LEU A 138 24.00 36.12 -8.78
CA LEU A 138 23.11 36.30 -9.92
C LEU A 138 21.69 36.57 -9.41
N ALA A 139 20.99 37.47 -10.10
CA ALA A 139 19.57 37.69 -9.96
C ALA A 139 18.88 37.56 -11.33
N LEU A 140 17.58 37.23 -11.33
CA LEU A 140 16.74 37.12 -12.52
C LEU A 140 15.66 38.23 -12.49
N PRO A 141 16.02 39.51 -12.74
CA PRO A 141 15.10 40.65 -12.62
C PRO A 141 14.00 40.73 -13.69
N ASP A 142 14.18 40.11 -14.87
CA ASP A 142 13.14 40.05 -15.90
C ASP A 142 13.12 38.69 -16.60
N VAL A 143 11.90 38.25 -16.91
CA VAL A 143 11.55 37.02 -17.61
C VAL A 143 10.32 37.37 -18.44
N SER A 144 10.48 37.43 -19.77
CA SER A 144 9.42 37.89 -20.68
C SER A 144 9.21 36.94 -21.85
N LEU A 145 7.94 36.72 -22.21
CA LEU A 145 7.54 36.02 -23.43
C LEU A 145 7.59 36.99 -24.60
N GLN A 146 8.33 36.64 -25.64
CA GLN A 146 8.51 37.41 -26.87
C GLN A 146 8.24 36.51 -28.09
N TYR A 147 8.30 37.09 -29.29
CA TYR A 147 8.10 36.37 -30.54
C TYR A 147 9.19 36.76 -31.55
N GLU A 148 9.78 35.78 -32.23
CA GLU A 148 10.62 36.05 -33.41
C GLU A 148 9.75 36.61 -34.57
N PRO A 149 10.35 37.27 -35.58
CA PRO A 149 9.65 37.65 -36.81
C PRO A 149 8.94 36.48 -37.52
N ASP A 150 9.43 35.24 -37.32
CA ASP A 150 8.83 34.01 -37.83
C ASP A 150 7.54 33.59 -37.09
N GLY A 151 7.10 34.35 -36.08
CA GLY A 151 5.93 34.03 -35.25
C GLY A 151 6.18 32.95 -34.19
N ARG A 152 7.42 32.48 -34.02
CA ARG A 152 7.82 31.52 -32.98
C ARG A 152 7.92 32.18 -31.61
N SER A 153 7.37 31.55 -30.57
CA SER A 153 7.50 32.01 -29.19
C SER A 153 8.94 31.85 -28.64
N VAL A 154 9.39 32.86 -27.89
CA VAL A 154 10.70 32.92 -27.24
C VAL A 154 10.53 33.29 -25.78
N ILE A 155 11.12 32.53 -24.86
CA ILE A 155 11.22 32.93 -23.46
C ILE A 155 12.58 33.62 -23.26
N ARG A 156 12.56 34.93 -23.01
CA ARG A 156 13.75 35.72 -22.68
C ARG A 156 13.99 35.70 -21.18
N LEU A 157 15.15 35.19 -20.76
CA LEU A 157 15.64 35.21 -19.39
C LEU A 157 16.72 36.29 -19.25
N ARG A 158 16.47 37.33 -18.45
CA ARG A 158 17.42 38.44 -18.27
C ARG A 158 18.06 38.38 -16.89
N PHE A 159 19.35 38.04 -16.85
CA PHE A 159 20.14 37.93 -15.64
C PHE A 159 20.88 39.23 -15.33
N ALA A 160 20.99 39.56 -14.03
CA ALA A 160 21.84 40.62 -13.51
C ALA A 160 22.99 40.00 -12.69
N CYS A 161 24.20 40.53 -12.88
CA CYS A 161 25.44 40.00 -12.34
C CYS A 161 25.97 40.87 -11.18
N GLY A 162 26.55 40.23 -10.16
CA GLY A 162 27.23 40.92 -9.07
C GLY A 162 28.47 41.70 -9.56
N PRO A 163 28.59 43.02 -9.32
CA PRO A 163 29.68 43.84 -9.81
C PRO A 163 30.99 43.68 -9.02
N LEU A 164 30.96 42.89 -7.93
CA LEU A 164 32.13 42.55 -7.10
C LEU A 164 32.74 41.19 -7.46
N VAL A 165 32.15 40.45 -8.40
CA VAL A 165 32.75 39.23 -8.97
C VAL A 165 33.88 39.65 -9.91
N GLY A 166 35.12 39.30 -9.55
CA GLY A 166 36.31 39.61 -10.36
C GLY A 166 36.62 38.58 -11.45
N ASP A 167 36.23 37.32 -11.24
CA ASP A 167 36.47 36.20 -12.15
C ASP A 167 35.26 35.27 -12.15
N TRP A 168 34.57 35.21 -13.29
CA TRP A 168 33.38 34.37 -13.46
C TRP A 168 33.71 32.89 -13.73
N SER A 169 34.97 32.52 -14.01
CA SER A 169 35.38 31.12 -14.19
C SER A 169 35.42 30.33 -12.88
N GLN A 170 35.46 31.02 -11.73
CA GLN A 170 35.42 30.41 -10.40
C GLN A 170 33.98 30.17 -9.89
N ILE A 171 32.97 30.58 -10.66
CA ILE A 171 31.55 30.36 -10.35
C ILE A 171 31.08 29.17 -11.17
N ASP A 172 30.82 28.05 -10.50
CA ASP A 172 30.13 26.93 -11.12
C ASP A 172 28.71 27.35 -11.54
N LEU A 173 28.44 27.32 -12.84
CA LEU A 173 27.14 27.54 -13.47
C LEU A 173 26.67 26.31 -14.28
N SER A 174 27.33 25.15 -14.13
CA SER A 174 27.09 23.95 -14.93
C SER A 174 25.66 23.39 -14.82
N ARG A 175 25.01 23.59 -13.68
CA ARG A 175 23.64 23.16 -13.39
C ARG A 175 22.92 24.25 -12.58
N LEU A 176 22.42 25.31 -13.24
CA LEU A 176 21.75 26.44 -12.58
C LEU A 176 20.27 26.10 -12.28
N PRO A 177 19.85 25.94 -11.01
CA PRO A 177 18.48 25.52 -10.68
C PRO A 177 17.48 26.68 -10.75
N LEU A 178 16.36 26.45 -11.42
CA LEU A 178 15.24 27.36 -11.58
C LEU A 178 13.94 26.69 -11.09
N TYR A 179 13.13 27.43 -10.34
CA TYR A 179 11.83 26.99 -9.85
C TYR A 179 10.69 27.62 -10.66
N LEU A 180 9.71 26.79 -11.05
CA LEU A 180 8.54 27.16 -11.86
C LEU A 180 7.39 27.61 -10.94
N ASN A 181 7.46 28.88 -10.52
CA ASN A 181 6.58 29.50 -9.54
C ASN A 181 5.27 30.00 -10.17
N ALA A 182 4.38 29.08 -10.58
CA ALA A 182 3.08 29.43 -11.17
C ALA A 182 1.98 28.41 -10.82
N ASP A 183 0.72 28.76 -11.11
CA ASP A 183 -0.41 27.84 -10.98
C ASP A 183 -0.21 26.56 -11.82
N SER A 184 -0.76 25.43 -11.35
CA SER A 184 -0.48 24.11 -11.92
C SER A 184 -0.57 23.98 -13.45
N PRO A 185 -1.51 24.61 -14.18
CA PRO A 185 -1.54 24.54 -15.65
C PRO A 185 -0.32 25.25 -16.27
N VAL A 186 0.00 26.46 -15.79
CA VAL A 186 1.10 27.29 -16.29
C VAL A 186 2.44 26.67 -15.92
N ALA A 187 2.64 26.24 -14.67
CA ALA A 187 3.89 25.60 -14.24
C ALA A 187 4.18 24.30 -15.01
N CYS A 188 3.16 23.48 -15.30
CA CYS A 188 3.36 22.27 -16.10
C CYS A 188 3.56 22.57 -17.60
N ALA A 189 2.92 23.60 -18.14
CA ALA A 189 3.19 24.07 -19.50
C ALA A 189 4.63 24.60 -19.64
N LEU A 190 5.11 25.38 -18.67
CA LEU A 190 6.51 25.82 -18.59
C LEU A 190 7.46 24.63 -18.50
N HIS A 191 7.19 23.66 -17.61
CA HIS A 191 8.03 22.47 -17.49
C HIS A 191 8.14 21.74 -18.83
N ARG A 192 7.02 21.48 -19.53
CA ARG A 192 7.02 20.85 -20.85
C ARG A 192 7.77 21.69 -21.89
N ALA A 193 7.51 23.00 -21.94
CA ALA A 193 8.13 23.90 -22.90
C ALA A 193 9.66 23.97 -22.74
N LEU A 194 10.16 23.98 -21.51
CA LEU A 194 11.59 24.06 -21.22
C LEU A 194 12.31 22.71 -21.36
N THR A 195 11.71 21.58 -20.95
CA THR A 195 12.41 20.27 -20.98
C THR A 195 12.22 19.46 -22.26
N LEU A 196 11.16 19.72 -23.05
CA LEU A 196 10.90 19.04 -24.34
C LEU A 196 10.65 20.00 -25.50
N GLY A 197 10.18 21.21 -25.21
CA GLY A 197 9.73 22.17 -26.22
C GLY A 197 10.81 23.13 -26.73
N THR A 198 12.07 23.02 -26.32
CA THR A 198 13.14 23.94 -26.73
C THR A 198 13.75 23.53 -28.06
N GLN A 199 13.79 24.48 -29.02
CA GLN A 199 14.43 24.28 -30.32
C GLN A 199 15.88 24.75 -30.34
N GLN A 200 16.15 25.94 -29.78
CA GLN A 200 17.47 26.57 -29.83
C GLN A 200 17.62 27.64 -28.74
N PHE A 201 18.84 27.81 -28.23
CA PHE A 201 19.20 28.83 -27.25
C PHE A 201 20.11 29.88 -27.90
N TRP A 202 19.91 31.15 -27.54
CA TRP A 202 20.78 32.24 -27.89
C TRP A 202 21.22 33.00 -26.64
N LEU A 203 22.51 33.36 -26.57
CA LEU A 203 23.08 34.20 -25.52
C LEU A 203 23.35 35.59 -26.09
N ARG A 204 22.89 36.63 -25.40
CA ARG A 204 23.16 38.05 -25.70
C ARG A 204 23.96 38.67 -24.56
N LEU A 205 25.19 39.07 -24.85
CA LEU A 205 26.06 39.81 -23.93
C LEU A 205 25.92 41.34 -24.15
N PRO A 206 26.24 42.18 -23.15
CA PRO A 206 26.19 43.64 -23.30
C PRO A 206 27.06 44.12 -24.47
N GLY A 207 26.46 44.83 -25.42
CA GLY A 207 27.16 45.37 -26.60
C GLY A 207 27.56 44.35 -27.66
N GLN A 208 27.03 43.11 -27.61
CA GLN A 208 27.27 42.08 -28.63
C GLN A 208 25.94 41.61 -29.27
N GLU A 209 26.03 41.07 -30.49
CA GLU A 209 24.90 40.39 -31.14
C GLU A 209 24.58 39.05 -30.47
N ARG A 210 23.42 38.47 -30.82
CA ARG A 210 23.02 37.15 -30.32
C ARG A 210 23.93 36.05 -30.88
N ARG A 211 24.57 35.28 -30.01
CA ARG A 211 25.34 34.07 -30.38
C ARG A 211 24.56 32.81 -29.99
N VAL A 212 24.70 31.73 -30.78
CA VAL A 212 24.11 30.43 -30.42
C VAL A 212 24.76 29.93 -29.13
N LEU A 213 23.95 29.36 -28.25
CA LEU A 213 24.39 28.74 -27.00
C LEU A 213 24.05 27.24 -27.06
N ASP A 214 25.03 26.38 -26.76
CA ASP A 214 24.80 24.94 -26.59
C ASP A 214 24.37 24.68 -25.14
N ALA A 215 23.09 24.92 -24.88
CA ALA A 215 22.45 24.76 -23.58
C ALA A 215 21.17 23.94 -23.70
N HIS A 216 20.74 23.38 -22.58
CA HIS A 216 19.48 22.64 -22.47
C HIS A 216 18.94 22.72 -21.03
N PHE A 217 17.65 22.45 -20.84
CA PHE A 217 17.11 22.22 -19.50
C PHE A 217 17.04 20.73 -19.19
N SER A 218 17.39 20.33 -17.96
CA SER A 218 17.07 19.02 -17.40
C SER A 218 16.05 19.15 -16.26
N PRO A 219 15.10 18.21 -16.12
CA PRO A 219 14.19 18.20 -14.97
C PRO A 219 14.95 17.83 -13.69
N MET A 220 14.52 18.40 -12.56
CA MET A 220 15.00 18.04 -11.22
C MET A 220 13.89 17.32 -10.42
N GLY A 221 14.20 16.92 -9.18
CA GLY A 221 13.28 16.20 -8.30
C GLY A 221 13.31 14.68 -8.50
N PHE A 222 14.01 14.18 -9.52
CA PHE A 222 14.14 12.74 -9.81
C PHE A 222 15.47 12.14 -9.34
N ASP A 223 16.48 12.94 -9.04
CA ASP A 223 17.79 12.45 -8.61
C ASP A 223 17.76 11.91 -7.17
N ASP A 224 18.70 11.02 -6.84
CA ASP A 224 18.77 10.42 -5.50
C ASP A 224 19.27 11.40 -4.42
N ASP A 225 19.83 12.54 -4.82
CA ASP A 225 20.21 13.67 -3.96
C ASP A 225 19.07 14.69 -3.76
N ASP A 226 18.02 14.63 -4.59
CA ASP A 226 16.86 15.56 -4.56
C ASP A 226 15.75 15.09 -3.60
N ARG A 227 15.96 14.03 -2.81
CA ARG A 227 14.93 13.37 -1.97
C ARG A 227 14.35 14.33 -0.90
N LEU A 228 13.04 14.25 -0.65
CA LEU A 228 12.39 15.11 0.35
C LEU A 228 12.62 14.64 1.79
N TRP A 229 12.87 13.34 2.01
CA TRP A 229 13.11 12.75 3.32
C TRP A 229 14.18 11.64 3.27
N PRO A 230 14.87 11.36 4.38
CA PRO A 230 15.89 10.32 4.45
C PRO A 230 15.38 8.95 4.02
N LYS A 231 16.18 8.24 3.23
CA LYS A 231 15.81 6.95 2.62
C LYS A 231 16.51 5.79 3.32
N GLY A 232 15.76 4.80 3.81
CA GLY A 232 16.35 3.55 4.32
C GLY A 232 17.07 2.77 3.21
N GLU A 233 18.23 2.18 3.53
CA GLU A 233 19.13 1.56 2.56
C GLU A 233 18.48 0.48 1.67
N SER A 234 17.47 -0.23 2.20
CA SER A 234 16.72 -1.29 1.53
C SER A 234 15.62 -0.80 0.57
N ALA A 235 15.27 0.49 0.61
CA ALA A 235 14.17 1.03 -0.16
C ALA A 235 14.54 1.28 -1.64
N PHE A 236 13.52 1.33 -2.51
CA PHE A 236 13.65 1.63 -3.93
C PHE A 236 13.21 3.08 -4.23
N SER A 237 13.88 3.79 -5.14
CA SER A 237 13.58 5.21 -5.38
C SER A 237 12.22 5.45 -6.06
N GLY A 238 11.77 4.58 -6.99
CA GLY A 238 10.49 4.77 -7.72
C GLY A 238 9.26 4.88 -6.83
N TYR A 239 9.10 4.01 -5.82
CA TYR A 239 7.97 4.08 -4.88
C TYR A 239 8.02 5.34 -3.99
N GLN A 240 9.22 5.86 -3.70
CA GLN A 240 9.35 7.16 -3.01
C GLN A 240 8.92 8.29 -3.95
N LEU A 241 9.35 8.28 -5.22
CA LEU A 241 8.91 9.25 -6.23
C LEU A 241 7.39 9.24 -6.44
N LEU A 242 6.71 8.09 -6.28
CA LEU A 242 5.24 8.02 -6.28
C LEU A 242 4.62 8.70 -5.05
N LEU A 243 5.11 8.44 -3.83
CA LEU A 243 4.64 9.14 -2.63
C LEU A 243 4.86 10.66 -2.76
N GLU A 244 6.06 11.08 -3.16
CA GLU A 244 6.42 12.48 -3.38
C GLU A 244 5.54 13.13 -4.47
N TYR A 245 5.17 12.41 -5.53
CA TYR A 245 4.30 12.92 -6.61
C TYR A 245 2.84 13.15 -6.20
N PHE A 246 2.30 12.32 -5.31
CA PHE A 246 0.94 12.48 -4.78
C PHE A 246 0.87 13.48 -3.62
N THR A 247 1.91 13.62 -2.80
CA THR A 247 1.93 14.53 -1.63
C THR A 247 2.54 15.91 -1.89
N PHE A 248 3.55 16.04 -2.75
CA PHE A 248 4.24 17.32 -3.00
C PHE A 248 4.83 17.43 -4.41
N ARG A 249 3.96 17.82 -5.36
CA ARG A 249 4.27 17.95 -6.79
C ARG A 249 5.29 19.05 -7.08
N GLU A 250 5.33 20.05 -6.21
CA GLU A 250 6.19 21.22 -6.23
C GLU A 250 7.68 20.83 -6.30
N LYS A 251 8.05 19.66 -5.74
CA LYS A 251 9.38 19.04 -5.91
C LYS A 251 9.81 18.90 -7.38
N PHE A 252 8.86 18.56 -8.25
CA PHE A 252 9.09 18.31 -9.67
C PHE A 252 8.88 19.56 -10.53
N MET A 253 8.61 20.72 -9.93
CA MET A 253 8.52 22.02 -10.60
C MET A 253 9.87 22.76 -10.58
N PHE A 254 10.97 22.01 -10.53
CA PHE A 254 12.34 22.50 -10.65
C PHE A 254 12.96 22.00 -11.96
N VAL A 255 13.63 22.90 -12.69
CA VAL A 255 14.43 22.59 -13.88
C VAL A 255 15.82 23.20 -13.73
N ALA A 256 16.85 22.51 -14.17
CA ALA A 256 18.21 23.05 -14.22
C ALA A 256 18.54 23.49 -15.63
N LEU A 257 19.11 24.69 -15.78
CA LEU A 257 19.73 25.15 -17.02
C LEU A 257 21.20 24.73 -17.02
N ASN A 258 21.58 23.95 -18.04
CA ASN A 258 22.93 23.41 -18.19
C ASN A 258 23.57 23.92 -19.50
N GLY A 259 24.90 23.91 -19.61
CA GLY A 259 25.65 24.39 -20.78
C GLY A 259 26.31 25.77 -20.59
N LEU A 260 26.10 26.42 -19.45
CA LEU A 260 26.72 27.72 -19.12
C LEU A 260 28.22 27.61 -18.76
N GLU A 261 28.68 26.41 -18.41
CA GLU A 261 30.08 26.07 -18.19
C GLU A 261 30.94 26.19 -19.45
N ASN A 262 30.33 26.09 -20.64
CA ASN A 262 31.01 26.25 -21.94
C ASN A 262 31.12 27.73 -22.37
N VAL A 263 30.59 28.66 -21.56
CA VAL A 263 30.52 30.08 -21.90
C VAL A 263 31.75 30.83 -21.40
N ILE A 264 32.53 31.40 -22.33
CA ILE A 264 33.54 32.39 -21.97
C ILE A 264 32.84 33.69 -21.57
N TRP A 265 32.98 34.07 -20.30
CA TRP A 265 32.42 35.26 -19.66
C TRP A 265 33.43 36.42 -19.65
N PRO A 266 33.01 37.67 -19.94
CA PRO A 266 33.87 38.85 -19.77
C PRO A 266 34.16 39.16 -18.30
N GLU A 267 35.37 39.64 -17.99
CA GLU A 267 35.82 40.00 -16.62
C GLU A 267 34.87 40.96 -15.87
N ARG A 268 34.14 41.83 -16.60
CA ARG A 268 33.22 42.81 -16.03
C ARG A 268 31.88 42.80 -16.75
N ILE A 269 31.06 41.79 -16.44
CA ILE A 269 29.70 41.68 -16.93
C ILE A 269 28.69 42.24 -15.91
N THR A 270 27.78 43.09 -16.37
CA THR A 270 26.69 43.67 -15.54
C THR A 270 25.39 42.85 -15.59
N GLY A 271 25.24 42.02 -16.63
CA GLY A 271 24.12 41.13 -16.86
C GLY A 271 24.22 40.50 -18.25
N PHE A 272 23.38 39.50 -18.51
CA PHE A 272 23.25 38.84 -19.82
C PHE A 272 21.81 38.41 -20.04
N GLU A 273 21.47 38.08 -21.29
CA GLU A 273 20.16 37.54 -21.64
C GLU A 273 20.29 36.21 -22.37
N ILE A 274 19.39 35.27 -22.07
CA ILE A 274 19.25 34.00 -22.77
C ILE A 274 17.86 33.96 -23.40
N ASP A 275 17.82 33.86 -24.72
CA ASP A 275 16.59 33.68 -25.51
C ASP A 275 16.40 32.20 -25.81
N VAL A 276 15.36 31.62 -25.21
CA VAL A 276 14.97 30.21 -25.38
C VAL A 276 13.87 30.13 -26.43
N VAL A 277 14.22 29.69 -27.64
CA VAL A 277 13.28 29.54 -28.76
C VAL A 277 12.49 28.24 -28.62
N LEU A 278 11.16 28.33 -28.62
CA LEU A 278 10.27 27.17 -28.50
C LEU A 278 9.94 26.56 -29.87
N ALA A 279 9.74 25.24 -29.89
CA ALA A 279 9.32 24.45 -31.05
C ALA A 279 7.79 24.44 -31.25
N GLU A 280 7.02 24.66 -30.18
CA GLU A 280 5.57 24.92 -30.20
C GLU A 280 5.33 26.34 -29.68
N ASN A 281 4.33 27.04 -30.23
CA ASN A 281 3.97 28.38 -29.76
C ASN A 281 3.29 28.34 -28.39
N TRP A 282 3.51 29.39 -27.59
CA TRP A 282 2.93 29.49 -26.26
C TRP A 282 1.39 29.66 -26.32
N PRO A 283 0.61 28.88 -25.54
CA PRO A 283 -0.85 29.02 -25.50
C PRO A 283 -1.28 30.40 -24.99
N HIS A 284 -2.14 31.08 -25.75
CA HIS A 284 -2.51 32.48 -25.49
C HIS A 284 -3.44 32.66 -24.29
N ASP A 285 -4.02 31.57 -23.79
CA ASP A 285 -4.84 31.46 -22.60
C ASP A 285 -4.02 31.31 -21.30
N LEU A 286 -2.73 30.96 -21.39
CA LEU A 286 -1.87 30.74 -20.23
C LEU A 286 -1.06 32.01 -19.88
N PRO A 287 -1.34 32.70 -18.75
CA PRO A 287 -0.66 33.93 -18.40
C PRO A 287 0.81 33.71 -18.06
N PHE A 288 1.69 34.43 -18.77
CA PHE A 288 3.13 34.41 -18.56
C PHE A 288 3.59 35.70 -17.87
N ASN A 289 4.11 35.58 -16.64
CA ASN A 289 4.59 36.70 -15.84
C ASN A 289 6.07 36.52 -15.45
N THR A 290 6.75 37.63 -15.15
CA THR A 290 8.13 37.65 -14.64
C THR A 290 8.33 36.77 -13.39
N ASP A 291 7.29 36.68 -12.56
CA ASP A 291 7.30 35.92 -11.31
C ASP A 291 7.21 34.39 -11.48
N ASN A 292 6.99 33.90 -12.71
CA ASN A 292 6.81 32.47 -13.00
C ASN A 292 8.12 31.65 -12.93
N LEU A 293 9.29 32.31 -12.89
CA LEU A 293 10.61 31.68 -12.82
C LEU A 293 11.43 32.33 -11.70
N ARG A 294 11.96 31.52 -10.79
CA ARG A 294 12.75 31.98 -9.62
C ARG A 294 14.08 31.24 -9.49
N LEU A 295 15.11 31.97 -9.07
CA LEU A 295 16.40 31.45 -8.59
C LEU A 295 16.35 31.20 -7.07
N HIS A 296 17.41 30.59 -6.53
CA HIS A 296 17.66 30.48 -5.08
C HIS A 296 16.50 29.89 -4.28
N CYS A 297 15.83 28.88 -4.85
CA CYS A 297 14.67 28.20 -4.27
C CYS A 297 15.01 26.77 -3.82
N VAL A 298 14.49 26.35 -2.66
CA VAL A 298 14.72 25.01 -2.09
C VAL A 298 13.45 24.45 -1.41
N PRO A 299 13.15 23.15 -1.57
CA PRO A 299 12.17 22.47 -0.72
C PRO A 299 12.65 22.41 0.73
N VAL A 300 11.73 22.64 1.66
CA VAL A 300 11.97 22.55 3.11
C VAL A 300 10.91 21.66 3.76
N ILE A 301 11.33 20.84 4.72
CA ILE A 301 10.51 19.86 5.42
C ILE A 301 10.53 20.13 6.94
N ASN A 302 9.41 19.92 7.62
CA ASN A 302 9.26 20.13 9.06
C ASN A 302 9.91 19.00 9.89
N LEU A 303 11.20 18.77 9.66
CA LEU A 303 12.05 17.89 10.46
C LEU A 303 13.15 18.71 11.13
N PHE A 304 13.44 18.40 12.39
CA PHE A 304 14.49 19.04 13.18
C PHE A 304 15.07 18.06 14.22
N PRO A 305 16.35 18.18 14.60
CA PRO A 305 16.95 17.34 15.62
C PRO A 305 16.31 17.55 16.99
N LEU A 306 16.23 16.48 17.76
CA LEU A 306 15.75 16.41 19.14
C LEU A 306 16.64 15.49 19.97
N GLU A 307 16.70 15.80 21.26
CA GLU A 307 17.27 14.92 22.28
C GLU A 307 16.13 14.38 23.15
N ALA A 308 16.29 13.13 23.60
CA ALA A 308 15.41 12.50 24.58
C ALA A 308 15.87 12.82 26.01
N ASP A 309 14.94 12.76 26.97
CA ASP A 309 15.34 12.61 28.38
C ASP A 309 16.16 11.31 28.54
N PRO A 310 17.28 11.28 29.29
CA PRO A 310 18.08 10.06 29.47
C PRO A 310 17.24 8.91 30.03
N LEU A 311 17.20 7.79 29.30
CA LEU A 311 16.36 6.67 29.66
C LEU A 311 17.10 5.72 30.60
N HIS A 312 16.60 5.58 31.82
CA HIS A 312 17.00 4.55 32.77
C HIS A 312 16.23 3.26 32.48
N LEU A 313 16.93 2.12 32.45
CA LEU A 313 16.35 0.83 32.08
C LEU A 313 15.87 0.06 33.31
N SER A 314 14.56 -0.12 33.43
CA SER A 314 13.95 -0.97 34.46
C SER A 314 14.08 -2.45 34.06
N PRO A 315 14.63 -3.34 34.91
CA PRO A 315 14.72 -4.77 34.62
C PRO A 315 13.36 -5.48 34.63
N LEU A 316 12.27 -4.78 34.99
CA LEU A 316 10.90 -5.30 34.99
C LEU A 316 10.10 -4.92 33.73
N GLU A 317 10.65 -4.07 32.85
CA GLU A 317 9.95 -3.51 31.69
C GLU A 317 10.54 -4.03 30.36
N ASN A 318 9.71 -4.05 29.30
CA ASN A 318 10.07 -4.56 27.97
C ASN A 318 9.75 -3.57 26.82
N GLU A 319 8.85 -2.60 27.03
CA GLU A 319 8.59 -1.49 26.10
C GLU A 319 8.73 -0.17 26.88
N PHE A 320 9.60 0.73 26.43
CA PHE A 320 9.88 2.02 27.09
C PHE A 320 9.26 3.18 26.30
N LEU A 321 8.48 4.05 26.96
CA LEU A 321 7.89 5.23 26.31
C LEU A 321 8.93 6.34 26.14
N LEU A 322 9.26 6.69 24.89
CA LEU A 322 10.20 7.78 24.61
C LEU A 322 9.55 9.15 24.82
N ARG A 323 10.30 10.06 25.45
CA ARG A 323 9.91 11.45 25.70
C ARG A 323 10.98 12.39 25.19
N PRO A 324 10.65 13.33 24.27
CA PRO A 324 11.60 14.35 23.85
C PRO A 324 11.66 15.45 24.92
N MET A 325 12.84 16.03 25.16
CA MET A 325 13.01 17.10 26.16
C MET A 325 12.12 18.34 25.89
N ARG A 326 11.56 18.46 24.67
CA ARG A 326 10.79 19.61 24.16
C ARG A 326 9.26 19.48 24.32
N ILE A 327 8.80 18.82 25.40
CA ILE A 327 7.36 18.59 25.70
C ILE A 327 6.53 19.88 25.81
N GLN A 328 7.13 21.00 26.22
CA GLN A 328 6.40 22.23 26.57
C GLN A 328 5.52 22.79 25.42
N ASP A 329 5.94 22.64 24.16
CA ASP A 329 5.16 23.05 23.00
C ASP A 329 3.85 22.26 22.82
N GLY A 330 3.78 21.01 23.29
CA GLY A 330 2.59 20.15 23.20
C GLY A 330 2.23 19.63 21.81
N HIS A 331 2.91 20.09 20.75
CA HIS A 331 2.70 19.69 19.36
C HIS A 331 3.92 18.97 18.73
N THR A 332 4.90 18.58 19.55
CA THR A 332 6.13 17.90 19.10
C THR A 332 5.90 16.39 19.05
N GLU A 333 6.00 15.77 17.87
CA GLU A 333 5.97 14.31 17.68
C GLU A 333 7.37 13.79 17.30
N ILE A 334 7.72 12.56 17.71
CA ILE A 334 8.97 11.89 17.30
C ILE A 334 8.75 11.28 15.91
N TYR A 335 9.58 11.63 14.94
CA TYR A 335 9.55 11.10 13.57
C TYR A 335 10.46 9.88 13.40
N SER A 336 11.65 9.90 14.01
CA SER A 336 12.53 8.73 14.11
C SER A 336 13.45 8.78 15.32
N VAL A 337 13.85 7.58 15.74
CA VAL A 337 15.04 7.36 16.58
C VAL A 337 16.18 7.05 15.62
N ASP A 338 17.24 7.85 15.66
CA ASP A 338 18.29 7.82 14.64
C ASP A 338 19.56 7.17 15.17
N ASN A 339 19.85 7.34 16.46
CA ASN A 339 20.92 6.63 17.16
C ASN A 339 20.55 6.40 18.65
N ILE A 340 21.05 5.30 19.22
CA ILE A 340 20.90 4.96 20.64
C ILE A 340 22.27 4.54 21.17
N ILE A 341 22.76 5.25 22.18
CA ILE A 341 24.06 5.03 22.80
C ILE A 341 23.85 4.70 24.28
N SER A 342 24.29 3.51 24.69
CA SER A 342 24.51 3.12 26.07
C SER A 342 25.71 3.85 26.66
N SER A 343 25.55 4.44 27.84
CA SER A 343 26.65 4.93 28.67
C SER A 343 26.75 4.12 29.97
N ARG A 344 27.90 3.46 30.17
CA ARG A 344 28.27 2.78 31.42
C ARG A 344 29.70 3.13 31.83
N HIS A 345 30.06 2.82 33.08
CA HIS A 345 31.42 2.98 33.61
C HIS A 345 32.51 2.22 32.83
N THR A 346 32.15 1.17 32.08
CA THR A 346 33.06 0.37 31.27
C THR A 346 33.22 0.85 29.82
N GLY A 347 32.38 1.78 29.35
CA GLY A 347 32.46 2.31 27.99
C GLY A 347 31.12 2.81 27.42
N SER A 348 31.18 3.22 26.15
CA SER A 348 30.04 3.63 25.34
C SER A 348 29.74 2.55 24.30
N GLN A 349 28.48 2.13 24.16
CA GLN A 349 28.08 1.03 23.27
C GLN A 349 26.80 1.38 22.50
N ALA A 350 26.79 1.23 21.18
CA ALA A 350 25.64 1.59 20.34
C ALA A 350 24.69 0.39 20.15
N TYR A 351 23.38 0.64 20.12
CA TYR A 351 22.38 -0.35 19.72
C TYR A 351 22.13 -0.28 18.20
N VAL A 352 21.96 -1.45 17.58
CA VAL A 352 21.75 -1.57 16.13
C VAL A 352 20.24 -1.61 15.80
N PRO A 353 19.73 -0.90 14.77
CA PRO A 353 18.32 -1.01 14.41
C PRO A 353 17.97 -2.43 13.94
N PHE A 354 16.89 -3.02 14.46
CA PHE A 354 16.44 -4.37 14.08
C PHE A 354 16.17 -4.50 12.58
N SER A 355 15.78 -3.41 11.91
CA SER A 355 15.61 -3.35 10.45
C SER A 355 16.92 -3.46 9.65
N SER A 356 18.09 -3.31 10.27
CA SER A 356 19.38 -3.60 9.63
C SER A 356 19.80 -5.07 9.73
N PHE A 357 18.94 -5.96 10.28
CA PHE A 357 19.16 -7.41 10.30
C PHE A 357 19.04 -8.00 8.88
N ARG A 358 20.11 -7.83 8.10
CA ARG A 358 20.16 -8.27 6.70
C ARG A 358 20.33 -9.79 6.63
N HIS A 359 19.23 -10.50 6.38
CA HIS A 359 19.24 -11.86 5.82
C HIS A 359 19.94 -11.87 4.44
N ARG A 360 21.28 -11.88 4.42
CA ARG A 360 22.05 -12.22 3.21
C ARG A 360 21.74 -13.68 2.88
N GLY A 361 21.04 -13.92 1.77
CA GLY A 361 20.52 -15.24 1.38
C GLY A 361 21.61 -16.25 1.00
N GLY A 362 22.33 -16.78 2.00
CA GLY A 362 23.39 -17.78 1.85
C GLY A 362 23.72 -18.45 3.19
N MET A 363 24.55 -19.48 3.16
CA MET A 363 24.91 -20.32 4.32
C MET A 363 25.92 -19.66 5.29
N LEU A 364 25.70 -18.40 5.66
CA LEU A 364 26.35 -17.84 6.85
C LEU A 364 25.56 -18.27 8.09
N ARG A 365 26.28 -18.75 9.11
CA ARG A 365 25.67 -19.02 10.42
C ARG A 365 25.19 -17.71 11.03
N HIS A 366 24.16 -17.82 11.86
CA HIS A 366 23.63 -16.70 12.64
C HIS A 366 24.74 -16.03 13.44
N ASP A 367 24.60 -14.71 13.62
CA ASP A 367 24.44 -14.13 14.96
C ASP A 367 23.39 -13.02 14.82
N ALA A 368 22.55 -12.83 15.84
CA ALA A 368 21.82 -11.58 15.99
C ALA A 368 22.79 -10.51 16.55
N PRO A 369 22.61 -9.21 16.28
CA PRO A 369 23.40 -8.19 16.95
C PRO A 369 23.24 -8.34 18.47
N GLU A 370 24.35 -8.38 19.21
CA GLU A 370 24.38 -8.54 20.68
C GLU A 370 23.44 -7.57 21.41
N ARG A 371 23.24 -6.38 20.82
CA ARG A 371 22.23 -5.39 21.20
C ARG A 371 21.55 -4.81 19.97
N TYR A 372 20.22 -4.93 19.89
CA TYR A 372 19.40 -4.32 18.87
C TYR A 372 18.21 -3.55 19.45
N TYR A 373 17.62 -2.67 18.65
CA TYR A 373 16.41 -1.93 19.01
C TYR A 373 15.35 -1.93 17.91
N HIS A 374 14.08 -1.87 18.33
CA HIS A 374 12.92 -1.68 17.46
C HIS A 374 12.04 -0.57 18.04
N THR A 375 11.33 0.16 17.18
CA THR A 375 10.43 1.24 17.58
C THR A 375 9.01 0.97 17.10
N ARG A 376 8.03 1.17 17.98
CA ARG A 376 6.60 1.04 17.68
C ARG A 376 5.90 2.36 17.94
N VAL A 377 5.24 2.90 16.92
CA VAL A 377 4.47 4.14 17.02
C VAL A 377 3.01 3.77 17.27
N LYS A 378 2.42 4.29 18.35
CA LYS A 378 1.03 4.03 18.75
C LYS A 378 0.29 5.36 18.88
N ARG A 379 -0.93 5.47 18.35
CA ARG A 379 -1.72 6.69 18.49
C ARG A 379 -2.31 6.77 19.91
N ALA A 380 -2.00 7.86 20.61
CA ALA A 380 -2.43 8.14 21.96
C ALA A 380 -3.88 8.67 22.00
N PRO A 381 -4.58 8.60 23.15
CA PRO A 381 -5.91 9.20 23.33
C PRO A 381 -5.95 10.73 23.13
N SER A 382 -4.79 11.40 23.17
CA SER A 382 -4.64 12.83 22.81
C SER A 382 -4.72 13.09 21.31
N GLY A 383 -4.74 12.04 20.47
CA GLY A 383 -4.69 12.11 19.02
C GLY A 383 -3.28 12.15 18.42
N LEU A 384 -2.26 12.44 19.23
CA LEU A 384 -0.83 12.42 18.90
C LEU A 384 -0.26 11.00 18.88
N HIS A 385 1.01 10.85 18.50
CA HIS A 385 1.69 9.56 18.36
C HIS A 385 2.80 9.36 19.41
N ASP A 386 2.59 8.37 20.28
CA ASP A 386 3.57 7.91 21.27
C ASP A 386 4.56 6.94 20.60
N THR A 387 5.86 7.19 20.73
CA THR A 387 6.90 6.28 20.26
C THR A 387 7.41 5.41 21.40
N TRP A 388 7.25 4.10 21.26
CA TRP A 388 7.73 3.10 22.19
C TRP A 388 9.00 2.46 21.66
N LEU A 389 10.02 2.39 22.51
CA LEU A 389 11.30 1.72 22.26
C LEU A 389 11.24 0.30 22.83
N ILE A 390 11.71 -0.67 22.04
CA ILE A 390 11.87 -2.07 22.43
C ILE A 390 13.34 -2.41 22.22
N LEU A 391 13.95 -3.03 23.23
CA LEU A 391 15.36 -3.44 23.23
C LEU A 391 15.45 -4.97 23.29
N GLY A 392 16.56 -5.52 22.80
CA GLY A 392 16.80 -6.96 22.88
C GLY A 392 18.19 -7.37 22.40
N GLY A 393 18.51 -8.66 22.59
CA GLY A 393 19.78 -9.27 22.23
C GLY A 393 20.47 -9.87 23.46
N ASP A 394 21.24 -10.93 23.27
CA ASP A 394 21.77 -11.76 24.35
C ASP A 394 22.68 -10.98 25.31
N ALA A 395 23.37 -9.93 24.84
CA ALA A 395 24.11 -9.04 25.72
C ALA A 395 23.19 -8.11 26.49
N PHE A 396 22.14 -7.53 25.86
CA PHE A 396 21.14 -6.72 26.57
C PHE A 396 20.46 -7.50 27.71
N ASP A 397 20.05 -8.76 27.49
CA ASP A 397 19.41 -9.56 28.54
C ASP A 397 20.39 -9.95 29.67
N THR A 398 21.68 -10.10 29.36
CA THR A 398 22.76 -10.27 30.35
C THR A 398 23.01 -8.97 31.13
N ASP A 399 23.02 -7.84 30.43
CA ASP A 399 23.32 -6.50 30.94
C ASP A 399 22.20 -5.94 31.81
N ARG A 400 20.94 -6.27 31.51
CA ARG A 400 19.74 -5.93 32.26
C ARG A 400 19.77 -6.41 33.72
N MET A 401 20.69 -7.30 34.08
CA MET A 401 20.95 -7.75 35.45
C MET A 401 21.94 -6.83 36.21
N LEU A 402 22.44 -5.76 35.58
CA LEU A 402 23.40 -4.80 36.13
C LEU A 402 22.72 -3.42 36.17
N GLU A 403 22.38 -2.92 37.36
CA GLU A 403 21.38 -1.86 37.57
C GLU A 403 21.79 -0.42 37.14
N ASP A 404 22.92 -0.27 36.43
CA ASP A 404 23.56 1.02 36.08
C ASP A 404 23.71 1.23 34.55
N GLU A 405 22.64 1.05 33.76
CA GLU A 405 22.61 1.46 32.34
C GLU A 405 21.73 2.69 32.10
N THR A 406 22.30 3.66 31.37
CA THR A 406 21.60 4.85 30.87
C THR A 406 21.71 4.91 29.35
N LEU A 407 20.60 5.21 28.67
CA LEU A 407 20.59 5.43 27.22
C LEU A 407 20.46 6.91 26.89
N SER A 408 21.37 7.39 26.04
CA SER A 408 21.24 8.64 25.30
C SER A 408 20.69 8.34 23.90
N LEU A 409 19.71 9.12 23.45
CA LEU A 409 19.02 8.91 22.18
C LEU A 409 19.02 10.18 21.33
N SER A 410 19.54 10.07 20.12
CA SER A 410 19.41 11.08 19.08
C SER A 410 18.12 10.84 18.31
N LEU A 411 17.23 11.84 18.28
CA LEU A 411 15.92 11.77 17.67
C LEU A 411 15.79 12.81 16.56
N THR A 412 14.93 12.51 15.58
CA THR A 412 14.37 13.53 14.67
C THR A 412 12.92 13.78 15.07
N GLY A 413 12.58 15.05 15.27
CA GLY A 413 11.22 15.52 15.58
C GLY A 413 10.51 16.14 14.38
N THR A 414 9.18 16.18 14.47
CA THR A 414 8.27 16.95 13.60
C THR A 414 7.29 17.71 14.48
N ASN A 415 6.65 18.76 13.95
CA ASN A 415 5.43 19.28 14.55
C ASN A 415 4.24 18.49 13.99
N GLY A 416 3.45 17.90 14.88
CA GLY A 416 2.34 17.01 14.56
C GLY A 416 1.05 17.78 14.26
N GLN A 417 -0.04 17.41 14.93
CA GLN A 417 -1.35 18.01 14.72
C GLN A 417 -1.43 19.46 15.27
N LEU A 418 -1.00 20.41 14.44
CA LEU A 418 -1.24 21.84 14.58
C LEU A 418 -2.52 22.28 13.83
N PRO A 419 -3.16 23.40 14.22
CA PRO A 419 -4.40 23.85 13.57
C PRO A 419 -4.23 24.14 12.07
N ARG A 420 -4.92 23.35 11.24
CA ARG A 420 -4.84 23.35 9.75
C ARG A 420 -4.80 24.74 9.10
N LYS A 421 -5.73 25.62 9.48
CA LYS A 421 -5.82 26.99 8.95
C LYS A 421 -4.62 27.88 9.33
N ALA A 422 -4.06 27.66 10.52
CA ALA A 422 -2.93 28.44 11.00
C ALA A 422 -1.67 28.09 10.20
N LEU A 423 -1.34 26.80 10.07
CA LEU A 423 -0.21 26.31 9.26
C LEU A 423 -0.24 26.88 7.83
N GLN A 424 -1.36 26.73 7.12
CA GLN A 424 -1.51 27.21 5.73
C GLN A 424 -1.39 28.73 5.58
N SER A 425 -1.66 29.50 6.65
CA SER A 425 -1.52 30.96 6.67
C SER A 425 -0.14 31.47 7.13
N THR A 426 0.74 30.57 7.59
CA THR A 426 2.01 30.99 8.18
C THR A 426 3.09 31.28 7.15
N LEU A 427 3.87 32.32 7.44
CA LEU A 427 5.05 32.69 6.67
C LEU A 427 6.30 32.05 7.29
N LEU A 428 7.16 31.53 6.42
CA LEU A 428 8.53 31.13 6.74
C LEU A 428 9.45 32.30 6.38
N ASP A 429 9.87 33.07 7.38
CA ASP A 429 10.57 34.35 7.18
C ASP A 429 11.87 34.52 8.00
N THR A 430 12.08 33.71 9.04
CA THR A 430 13.17 33.89 10.00
C THR A 430 14.16 32.73 9.90
N PRO A 431 15.35 32.88 9.29
CA PRO A 431 16.36 31.82 9.27
C PRO A 431 16.89 31.54 10.68
N VAL A 432 17.23 30.29 10.99
CA VAL A 432 17.80 29.89 12.30
C VAL A 432 19.22 30.42 12.47
N HIS A 433 20.02 30.33 11.40
CA HIS A 433 21.37 30.88 11.32
C HIS A 433 21.39 31.98 10.25
N ALA A 434 21.85 33.17 10.63
CA ALA A 434 21.94 34.31 9.71
C ALA A 434 23.21 34.23 8.85
N SER A 435 23.08 33.86 7.58
CA SER A 435 24.11 34.15 6.57
C SER A 435 24.09 35.64 6.24
N GLN A 436 25.27 36.21 5.96
CA GLN A 436 25.43 37.64 5.64
C GLN A 436 24.84 38.01 4.26
N ASN A 437 24.68 37.05 3.34
CA ASN A 437 24.21 37.31 1.98
C ASN A 437 22.69 37.10 1.79
N VAL A 438 21.99 36.50 2.78
CA VAL A 438 20.54 36.26 2.74
C VAL A 438 19.78 37.46 3.32
N LEU A 439 19.18 38.28 2.45
CA LEU A 439 18.39 39.44 2.84
C LEU A 439 17.03 39.07 3.44
N ARG A 440 16.38 38.03 2.88
CA ARG A 440 15.02 37.63 3.24
C ARG A 440 14.73 36.19 2.83
N VAL A 441 13.96 35.49 3.67
CA VAL A 441 13.29 34.24 3.31
C VAL A 441 11.81 34.53 3.03
N ARG A 442 11.22 33.83 2.05
CA ARG A 442 9.76 33.72 1.89
C ARG A 442 9.39 32.33 1.40
N ASN A 443 8.27 31.77 1.87
CA ASN A 443 7.67 30.60 1.25
C ASN A 443 6.93 30.99 -0.04
N LEU A 444 7.04 30.13 -1.06
CA LEU A 444 6.39 30.30 -2.37
C LEU A 444 5.07 29.52 -2.48
N CYS A 445 4.97 28.36 -1.83
CA CYS A 445 3.71 27.68 -1.59
C CYS A 445 3.32 27.79 -0.11
N ALA A 446 2.04 27.55 0.20
CA ALA A 446 1.60 27.40 1.58
C ALA A 446 2.13 26.09 2.17
N PRO A 447 2.57 26.04 3.44
CA PRO A 447 2.95 24.79 4.09
C PRO A 447 1.84 23.74 4.00
N THR A 448 2.20 22.52 3.63
CA THR A 448 1.27 21.39 3.57
C THR A 448 0.85 20.96 4.98
N GLN A 449 -0.02 19.95 5.07
CA GLN A 449 -0.43 19.36 6.34
C GLN A 449 0.29 18.01 6.53
N PRO A 450 0.72 17.66 7.76
CA PRO A 450 1.27 16.33 8.02
C PRO A 450 0.28 15.23 7.59
N CYS A 451 0.73 14.32 6.74
CA CYS A 451 -0.05 13.21 6.21
C CYS A 451 0.32 11.93 6.98
N TYR A 452 -0.64 11.39 7.73
CA TYR A 452 -0.47 10.16 8.51
C TYR A 452 -0.79 8.94 7.62
N PRO A 453 -0.09 7.80 7.78
CA PRO A 453 -0.30 6.63 6.93
C PRO A 453 -1.72 6.04 7.09
N PRO A 454 -2.38 5.56 6.01
CA PRO A 454 -3.74 5.02 6.10
C PRO A 454 -3.84 3.72 6.91
N ALA A 455 -4.39 3.78 8.12
CA ALA A 455 -4.58 2.62 9.01
C ALA A 455 -5.86 1.80 8.75
N ARG A 456 -6.49 1.89 7.56
CA ARG A 456 -7.83 1.33 7.29
C ARG A 456 -7.85 0.40 6.06
N ASP A 457 -8.87 -0.46 6.00
CA ASP A 457 -9.22 -1.31 4.84
C ASP A 457 -8.03 -2.09 4.28
N ARG A 458 -7.35 -2.84 5.16
CA ARG A 458 -6.24 -3.75 4.85
C ARG A 458 -5.07 -3.06 4.10
N PHE A 459 -4.84 -1.77 4.33
CA PHE A 459 -3.79 -0.98 3.66
C PHE A 459 -2.42 -1.68 3.66
N HIS A 460 -1.94 -2.12 4.83
CA HIS A 460 -0.66 -2.84 4.92
C HIS A 460 -0.63 -4.12 4.07
N TRP A 461 -1.72 -4.90 4.06
CA TRP A 461 -1.83 -6.10 3.23
C TRP A 461 -1.87 -5.78 1.73
N ARG A 462 -2.49 -4.67 1.32
CA ARG A 462 -2.46 -4.19 -0.08
C ARG A 462 -1.06 -3.77 -0.50
N VAL A 463 -0.33 -3.06 0.36
CA VAL A 463 1.09 -2.71 0.15
C VAL A 463 1.94 -3.98 0.02
N LEU A 464 1.81 -4.94 0.94
CA LEU A 464 2.47 -6.25 0.84
C LEU A 464 2.11 -7.00 -0.45
N SER A 465 0.87 -6.88 -0.93
CA SER A 465 0.41 -7.50 -2.17
C SER A 465 1.03 -6.86 -3.42
N HIS A 466 1.11 -5.53 -3.46
CA HIS A 466 1.77 -4.78 -4.51
C HIS A 466 3.27 -5.11 -4.61
N LEU A 467 3.93 -5.39 -3.48
CA LEU A 467 5.32 -5.87 -3.45
C LEU A 467 5.51 -7.29 -4.03
N GLY A 468 4.44 -8.04 -4.27
CA GLY A 468 4.48 -9.43 -4.76
C GLY A 468 4.95 -9.57 -6.21
N SER A 469 5.73 -10.61 -6.52
CA SER A 469 6.26 -10.83 -7.88
C SER A 469 5.20 -11.17 -8.95
N ASN A 470 3.96 -11.47 -8.52
CA ASN A 470 2.82 -11.69 -9.40
C ASN A 470 2.05 -10.41 -9.73
N PHE A 471 2.30 -9.30 -9.02
CA PHE A 471 1.45 -8.10 -9.13
C PHE A 471 1.41 -7.53 -10.55
N LEU A 472 2.55 -7.50 -11.25
CA LEU A 472 2.61 -7.04 -12.64
C LEU A 472 1.69 -7.87 -13.57
N SER A 473 1.38 -9.14 -13.21
CA SER A 473 0.46 -10.09 -13.88
C SER A 473 -1.03 -9.77 -13.72
N MET A 474 -1.34 -8.58 -13.21
CA MET A 474 -2.72 -8.10 -13.01
C MET A 474 -2.86 -6.59 -13.22
N MET A 475 -1.80 -5.88 -13.64
CA MET A 475 -1.75 -4.40 -13.65
C MET A 475 -2.35 -3.76 -14.92
N ASP A 476 -2.58 -4.59 -15.92
CA ASP A 476 -3.36 -4.45 -17.17
C ASP A 476 -4.85 -4.13 -17.02
N ASN A 477 -5.34 -3.89 -15.80
CA ASN A 477 -6.66 -3.33 -15.59
C ASN A 477 -6.50 -1.92 -15.02
N ALA A 478 -7.17 -0.95 -15.63
CA ALA A 478 -7.27 0.39 -15.09
C ALA A 478 -7.75 0.39 -13.63
N GLU A 479 -8.66 -0.50 -13.22
CA GLU A 479 -9.06 -0.63 -11.81
C GLU A 479 -7.90 -1.01 -10.88
N ILE A 480 -7.03 -1.93 -11.31
CA ILE A 480 -5.92 -2.45 -10.48
C ILE A 480 -4.76 -1.45 -10.47
N LEU A 481 -4.46 -0.80 -11.59
CA LEU A 481 -3.51 0.32 -11.62
C LEU A 481 -3.99 1.50 -10.76
N ARG A 482 -5.27 1.90 -10.86
CA ARG A 482 -5.88 2.93 -10.00
C ARG A 482 -5.84 2.54 -8.53
N GLY A 483 -6.26 1.32 -8.19
CA GLY A 483 -6.26 0.81 -6.81
C GLY A 483 -4.87 0.69 -6.20
N THR A 484 -3.84 0.47 -7.04
CA THR A 484 -2.43 0.45 -6.61
C THR A 484 -1.90 1.87 -6.40
N LEU A 485 -2.11 2.78 -7.35
CA LEU A 485 -1.67 4.17 -7.23
C LEU A 485 -2.39 4.91 -6.09
N ALA A 486 -3.64 4.54 -5.78
CA ALA A 486 -4.36 5.03 -4.60
C ALA A 486 -3.68 4.69 -3.26
N LEU A 487 -2.80 3.67 -3.19
CA LEU A 487 -2.00 3.39 -1.98
C LEU A 487 -0.97 4.49 -1.68
N TYR A 488 -0.72 5.39 -2.64
CA TYR A 488 0.26 6.48 -2.54
C TYR A 488 -0.40 7.85 -2.30
N ASP A 489 -1.72 7.99 -2.47
CA ASP A 489 -2.44 9.24 -2.22
C ASP A 489 -3.00 9.32 -0.80
N TRP A 490 -2.15 9.75 0.14
CA TRP A 490 -2.54 9.94 1.55
C TRP A 490 -3.20 11.32 1.80
N THR A 491 -3.45 12.10 0.74
CA THR A 491 -3.92 13.50 0.87
C THR A 491 -5.44 13.64 0.81
N GLU A 492 -6.17 12.57 0.44
CA GLU A 492 -7.60 12.58 0.10
C GLU A 492 -7.99 13.58 -1.02
N SER A 493 -7.01 14.15 -1.74
CA SER A 493 -7.20 15.27 -2.67
C SER A 493 -8.13 14.92 -3.83
N GLU A 494 -9.15 15.74 -4.06
CA GLU A 494 -10.06 15.57 -5.20
C GLU A 494 -9.32 15.66 -6.54
N MET A 495 -8.28 16.50 -6.62
CA MET A 495 -7.45 16.61 -7.82
C MET A 495 -6.63 15.34 -8.07
N ASN A 496 -6.19 14.63 -7.03
CA ASN A 496 -5.53 13.34 -7.18
C ASN A 496 -6.53 12.24 -7.57
N ARG A 497 -7.72 12.22 -6.97
CA ARG A 497 -8.81 11.30 -7.36
C ARG A 497 -9.20 11.45 -8.83
N ARG A 498 -9.43 12.68 -9.32
CA ARG A 498 -9.68 12.96 -10.75
C ARG A 498 -8.56 12.46 -11.67
N ARG A 499 -7.29 12.62 -11.28
CA ARG A 499 -6.12 12.11 -12.03
C ARG A 499 -6.02 10.57 -12.04
N LEU A 500 -6.50 9.90 -10.99
CA LEU A 500 -6.59 8.44 -10.94
C LEU A 500 -7.76 7.96 -11.82
N GLU A 501 -8.93 8.56 -11.68
CA GLU A 501 -10.12 8.28 -12.51
C GLU A 501 -9.85 8.47 -14.01
N ALA A 502 -8.97 9.41 -14.37
CA ALA A 502 -8.49 9.65 -15.73
C ALA A 502 -7.74 8.48 -16.39
N ILE A 503 -7.32 7.46 -15.62
CA ILE A 503 -6.77 6.22 -16.18
C ILE A 503 -7.94 5.42 -16.75
N VAL A 504 -8.16 5.48 -18.05
CA VAL A 504 -9.35 4.88 -18.72
C VAL A 504 -9.17 3.38 -18.93
N ASP A 505 -8.03 2.99 -19.50
CA ASP A 505 -7.74 1.63 -19.97
C ASP A 505 -6.25 1.34 -19.86
N VAL A 506 -5.88 0.07 -19.68
CA VAL A 506 -4.51 -0.40 -19.68
C VAL A 506 -4.45 -1.64 -20.56
N GLN A 507 -3.55 -1.66 -21.55
CA GLN A 507 -3.38 -2.77 -22.48
C GLN A 507 -1.91 -3.18 -22.49
N HIS A 508 -1.63 -4.46 -22.28
CA HIS A 508 -0.28 -4.98 -22.40
C HIS A 508 -0.13 -5.91 -23.61
N SER A 509 0.99 -5.83 -24.33
CA SER A 509 1.22 -6.66 -25.52
C SER A 509 2.65 -7.20 -25.63
N LEU A 510 2.83 -8.40 -26.18
CA LEU A 510 4.16 -9.02 -26.30
C LEU A 510 4.97 -8.42 -27.44
N ILE A 511 6.09 -7.79 -27.08
CA ILE A 511 7.18 -7.42 -27.98
C ILE A 511 8.16 -8.61 -28.08
N GLN A 512 8.76 -8.82 -29.25
CA GLN A 512 9.83 -9.80 -29.44
C GLN A 512 10.88 -9.23 -30.41
N ARG A 513 12.15 -9.14 -29.97
CA ARG A 513 13.29 -8.67 -30.76
C ARG A 513 14.43 -9.69 -30.70
N PHE A 514 14.95 -10.09 -31.85
CA PHE A 514 16.25 -10.78 -31.89
C PHE A 514 17.37 -9.75 -31.84
N GLU A 515 18.24 -9.86 -30.84
CA GLU A 515 19.42 -9.00 -30.69
C GLU A 515 20.64 -9.84 -30.30
N ARG A 516 21.76 -9.62 -31.01
CA ARG A 516 23.03 -10.36 -30.81
C ARG A 516 22.87 -11.90 -30.82
N GLY A 517 21.84 -12.39 -31.51
CA GLY A 517 21.47 -13.81 -31.64
C GLY A 517 20.64 -14.39 -30.51
N PHE A 518 20.20 -13.57 -29.55
CA PHE A 518 19.28 -13.96 -28.50
C PHE A 518 17.89 -13.39 -28.77
N LEU A 519 16.85 -14.15 -28.42
CA LEU A 519 15.47 -13.68 -28.44
C LEU A 519 15.20 -12.89 -27.15
N LEU A 520 15.26 -11.57 -27.23
CA LEU A 520 14.67 -10.72 -26.21
C LEU A 520 13.15 -10.72 -26.43
N ARG A 521 12.42 -11.22 -25.44
CA ARG A 521 11.01 -10.84 -25.29
C ARG A 521 10.96 -9.38 -24.80
N GLY A 522 9.77 -8.79 -24.76
CA GLY A 522 9.48 -7.48 -24.20
C GLY A 522 7.98 -7.36 -23.97
N VAL A 523 7.54 -6.35 -23.25
CA VAL A 523 6.12 -5.94 -23.28
C VAL A 523 5.98 -4.45 -23.35
N ASP A 524 5.04 -4.05 -24.20
CA ASP A 524 4.49 -2.71 -24.26
C ASP A 524 3.40 -2.58 -23.18
N ILE A 525 3.53 -1.60 -22.28
CA ILE A 525 2.49 -1.26 -21.29
C ILE A 525 1.84 0.04 -21.77
N GLN A 526 0.73 -0.10 -22.51
CA GLN A 526 -0.05 1.03 -23.00
C GLN A 526 -1.06 1.45 -21.93
N VAL A 527 -0.82 2.59 -21.29
CA VAL A 527 -1.83 3.25 -20.43
C VAL A 527 -2.57 4.29 -21.27
N THR A 528 -3.90 4.23 -21.28
CA THR A 528 -4.78 5.19 -21.96
C THR A 528 -5.33 6.18 -20.93
N LEU A 529 -5.04 7.46 -21.12
CA LEU A 529 -5.43 8.54 -20.21
C LEU A 529 -6.46 9.46 -20.86
N ASP A 530 -7.50 9.85 -20.11
CA ASP A 530 -8.36 10.98 -20.46
C ASP A 530 -7.65 12.29 -20.09
N SER A 531 -7.48 13.18 -21.07
CA SER A 531 -6.86 14.49 -20.85
C SER A 531 -7.68 15.39 -19.92
N ASN A 532 -9.00 15.21 -19.83
CA ASN A 532 -9.88 16.08 -19.03
C ASN A 532 -9.68 15.94 -17.51
N GLY A 533 -9.17 14.80 -17.04
CA GLY A 533 -8.80 14.61 -15.62
C GLY A 533 -7.47 15.26 -15.21
N PHE A 534 -6.79 15.91 -16.16
CA PHE A 534 -5.56 16.67 -15.95
C PHE A 534 -5.78 18.14 -16.31
N ALA A 535 -5.15 19.07 -15.59
CA ALA A 535 -5.38 20.51 -15.80
C ALA A 535 -4.62 21.05 -17.03
N GLY A 536 -5.18 20.78 -18.21
CA GLY A 536 -4.70 21.22 -19.53
C GLY A 536 -3.83 20.18 -20.26
N GLU A 537 -3.71 20.32 -21.58
CA GLU A 537 -2.86 19.45 -22.43
C GLU A 537 -1.40 19.40 -21.96
N GLY A 538 -0.93 20.49 -21.36
CA GLY A 538 0.37 20.56 -20.72
C GLY A 538 0.58 19.44 -19.71
N ILE A 539 -0.44 19.04 -18.93
CA ILE A 539 -0.34 17.99 -17.90
C ILE A 539 -0.59 16.59 -18.45
N SER A 540 -1.54 16.40 -19.38
CA SER A 540 -1.72 15.08 -20.02
C SER A 540 -0.50 14.64 -20.84
N ARG A 541 0.30 15.60 -21.33
CA ARG A 541 1.63 15.38 -21.93
C ARG A 541 2.82 15.59 -20.97
N CYS A 542 2.64 16.05 -19.73
CA CYS A 542 3.78 16.31 -18.86
C CYS A 542 4.34 15.00 -18.29
N LEU A 543 5.60 14.71 -18.61
CA LEU A 543 6.32 13.51 -18.19
C LEU A 543 6.31 13.27 -16.66
N VAL A 544 5.99 14.29 -15.86
CA VAL A 544 5.92 14.23 -14.39
C VAL A 544 4.86 13.23 -13.89
N THR A 545 3.76 12.99 -14.63
CA THR A 545 2.80 11.91 -14.33
C THR A 545 3.42 10.52 -14.49
N ALA A 546 4.27 10.36 -15.49
CA ALA A 546 4.70 9.08 -16.01
C ALA A 546 6.09 8.66 -15.54
N ALA A 547 7.03 9.58 -15.31
CA ALA A 547 8.41 9.27 -14.92
C ALA A 547 8.52 8.53 -13.55
N PRO A 548 7.77 8.89 -12.48
CA PRO A 548 7.73 8.09 -11.26
C PRO A 548 7.17 6.68 -11.50
N LEU A 549 6.18 6.57 -12.38
CA LEU A 549 5.46 5.33 -12.70
C LEU A 549 6.32 4.40 -13.58
N PHE A 550 6.95 4.92 -14.63
CA PHE A 550 7.94 4.20 -15.45
C PHE A 550 9.15 3.77 -14.63
N ARG A 551 9.75 4.65 -13.82
CA ARG A 551 10.90 4.26 -12.97
C ARG A 551 10.50 3.25 -11.90
N THR A 552 9.24 3.25 -11.49
CA THR A 552 8.63 2.20 -10.64
C THR A 552 8.45 0.88 -11.37
N VAL A 553 7.93 0.87 -12.59
CA VAL A 553 7.84 -0.34 -13.44
C VAL A 553 9.25 -0.89 -13.72
N CYS A 554 10.24 -0.02 -13.91
CA CYS A 554 11.66 -0.38 -14.02
C CYS A 554 12.29 -0.87 -12.69
N ARG A 555 11.57 -0.91 -11.55
CA ARG A 555 11.99 -1.71 -10.38
C ARG A 555 12.13 -3.18 -10.73
N TYR A 556 11.35 -3.64 -11.70
CA TYR A 556 11.51 -4.94 -12.32
C TYR A 556 12.48 -4.78 -13.53
N PRO A 557 13.78 -5.11 -13.41
CA PRO A 557 14.64 -5.34 -14.57
C PRO A 557 14.15 -6.61 -15.27
N LEU A 558 13.25 -6.41 -16.23
CA LEU A 558 12.43 -7.48 -16.76
C LEU A 558 13.18 -8.29 -17.81
N ILE A 559 13.45 -9.56 -17.49
CA ILE A 559 13.38 -10.61 -18.52
C ILE A 559 11.90 -10.99 -18.70
N HIS A 560 11.08 -10.03 -19.14
CA HIS A 560 10.20 -10.28 -20.28
C HIS A 560 8.74 -9.76 -20.26
N SER A 561 8.25 -9.25 -19.12
CA SER A 561 6.94 -8.57 -18.87
C SER A 561 5.64 -9.13 -19.50
N THR A 562 4.50 -8.46 -19.29
CA THR A 562 3.29 -9.10 -18.73
C THR A 562 1.91 -8.90 -19.42
N ASP A 563 1.01 -9.90 -19.33
CA ASP A 563 -0.46 -10.00 -19.65
C ASP A 563 -1.34 -8.80 -19.17
N LEU A 564 -2.65 -8.54 -19.42
CA LEU A 564 -3.87 -9.26 -19.95
C LEU A 564 -4.62 -8.43 -21.09
N ASN A 565 -5.94 -8.05 -21.20
CA ASN A 565 -7.24 -8.21 -20.45
C ASN A 565 -8.59 -7.88 -21.24
N SER A 566 -9.78 -7.99 -20.58
CA SER A 566 -11.13 -7.31 -20.75
C SER A 566 -12.47 -8.11 -20.99
N ALA A 567 -13.53 -7.79 -20.19
CA ALA A 567 -15.03 -7.86 -20.38
C ALA A 567 -15.80 -9.19 -20.75
N THR A 568 -17.10 -9.48 -20.45
CA THR A 568 -18.22 -8.84 -19.68
C THR A 568 -19.34 -9.84 -19.21
N HIS A 569 -20.04 -9.49 -18.10
CA HIS A 569 -21.36 -9.90 -17.53
C HIS A 569 -22.22 -11.13 -17.98
N ARG A 570 -22.81 -11.81 -16.96
CA ARG A 570 -24.28 -12.08 -16.85
C ARG A 570 -24.74 -12.40 -15.41
N LYS A 571 -26.02 -12.14 -15.07
CA LYS A 571 -26.68 -12.49 -13.78
C LYS A 571 -27.62 -13.69 -13.93
N VAL A 572 -27.76 -14.49 -12.86
CA VAL A 572 -28.76 -15.56 -12.66
C VAL A 572 -29.21 -15.50 -11.18
N PRO A 573 -30.51 -15.69 -10.84
CA PRO A 573 -31.00 -15.38 -9.49
C PRO A 573 -30.71 -16.47 -8.45
N ALA A 574 -30.50 -16.04 -7.19
CA ALA A 574 -30.66 -16.91 -6.03
C ALA A 574 -32.16 -17.15 -5.78
N MET A 575 -32.51 -18.33 -5.26
CA MET A 575 -33.91 -18.73 -5.06
C MET A 575 -34.28 -18.63 -3.57
N ASP A 576 -35.03 -17.59 -3.22
CA ASP A 576 -35.49 -17.38 -1.85
C ASP A 576 -36.33 -18.55 -1.35
N ARG A 577 -35.90 -19.14 -0.22
CA ARG A 577 -36.76 -19.94 0.65
C ARG A 577 -36.96 -19.14 1.92
N ALA A 578 -38.21 -18.78 2.21
CA ALA A 578 -38.56 -18.06 3.43
C ALA A 578 -38.28 -18.94 4.66
N SER A 579 -37.21 -18.64 5.39
CA SER A 579 -36.84 -19.33 6.63
C SER A 579 -37.83 -19.01 7.75
N GLN A 580 -38.54 -20.02 8.25
CA GLN A 580 -39.28 -19.94 9.51
C GLN A 580 -38.30 -19.72 10.68
N PRO A 581 -38.73 -19.10 11.81
CA PRO A 581 -37.83 -18.64 12.86
C PRO A 581 -37.15 -19.78 13.64
N ALA A 582 -36.00 -20.23 13.16
CA ALA A 582 -35.21 -21.33 13.72
C ALA A 582 -34.46 -20.99 15.04
N ARG A 583 -35.02 -20.12 15.88
CA ARG A 583 -34.37 -19.59 17.10
C ARG A 583 -34.12 -20.65 18.20
N THR A 584 -34.90 -21.73 18.21
CA THR A 584 -35.04 -22.63 19.38
C THR A 584 -34.51 -24.06 19.16
N GLY A 585 -34.49 -24.56 17.92
CA GLY A 585 -34.32 -26.00 17.65
C GLY A 585 -32.93 -26.60 17.91
N LEU A 586 -31.87 -25.79 17.94
CA LEU A 586 -30.52 -26.27 18.26
C LEU A 586 -30.32 -26.38 19.78
N THR A 587 -30.68 -25.34 20.54
CA THR A 587 -30.44 -25.28 21.98
C THR A 587 -31.19 -26.38 22.73
N ASP A 588 -32.40 -26.73 22.30
CA ASP A 588 -33.16 -27.86 22.86
C ASP A 588 -32.49 -29.22 22.64
N ARG A 589 -31.81 -29.42 21.50
CA ARG A 589 -31.09 -30.67 21.20
C ARG A 589 -29.78 -30.78 21.96
N LEU A 590 -29.16 -29.66 22.30
CA LEU A 590 -27.89 -29.61 23.04
C LEU A 590 -28.07 -29.51 24.55
N ALA A 591 -29.25 -29.07 25.03
CA ALA A 591 -29.56 -28.95 26.46
C ALA A 591 -29.23 -30.16 27.34
N PRO A 592 -29.53 -31.43 26.98
CA PRO A 592 -29.23 -32.58 27.85
C PRO A 592 -27.72 -32.90 27.97
N ASP A 593 -26.92 -32.56 26.95
CA ASP A 593 -25.46 -32.79 26.93
C ASP A 593 -24.64 -31.50 27.15
N ILE A 594 -25.29 -30.37 27.48
CA ILE A 594 -24.66 -29.03 27.44
C ILE A 594 -23.39 -28.93 28.31
N ALA A 595 -23.38 -29.61 29.46
CA ALA A 595 -22.24 -29.68 30.38
C ALA A 595 -21.04 -30.51 29.86
N ARG A 596 -21.14 -31.08 28.66
CA ARG A 596 -20.07 -31.81 27.96
C ARG A 596 -19.58 -31.07 26.70
N ILE A 597 -20.18 -29.91 26.40
CA ILE A 597 -19.88 -29.10 25.21
C ILE A 597 -19.02 -27.91 25.63
N ASN A 598 -17.86 -27.75 24.98
CA ASN A 598 -17.02 -26.57 25.15
C ASN A 598 -17.74 -25.30 24.63
N PHE A 599 -17.61 -24.19 25.35
CA PHE A 599 -18.24 -22.90 25.07
C PHE A 599 -18.01 -22.42 23.63
N TYR A 600 -16.76 -22.44 23.14
CA TYR A 600 -16.46 -22.01 21.78
C TYR A 600 -17.18 -22.87 20.74
N ARG A 601 -17.25 -24.18 20.97
CA ARG A 601 -17.97 -25.11 20.07
C ARG A 601 -19.48 -24.91 20.12
N PHE A 602 -20.06 -24.59 21.27
CA PHE A 602 -21.47 -24.23 21.40
C PHE A 602 -21.79 -22.97 20.57
N CYS A 603 -21.00 -21.90 20.73
CA CYS A 603 -21.17 -20.65 19.98
C CYS A 603 -21.00 -20.83 18.47
N GLN A 604 -20.00 -21.62 18.02
CA GLN A 604 -19.86 -21.98 16.61
C GLN A 604 -21.10 -22.68 16.03
N LEU A 605 -21.65 -23.67 16.75
CA LEU A 605 -22.82 -24.42 16.29
C LEU A 605 -24.07 -23.53 16.22
N LEU A 606 -24.20 -22.59 17.17
CA LEU A 606 -25.25 -21.57 17.16
C LEU A 606 -25.12 -20.68 15.91
N GLU A 607 -23.94 -20.12 15.64
CA GLU A 607 -23.70 -19.28 14.45
C GLU A 607 -23.93 -20.07 13.14
N GLN A 608 -23.53 -21.34 13.07
CA GLN A 608 -23.79 -22.21 11.92
C GLN A 608 -25.28 -22.57 11.73
N SER A 609 -26.10 -22.44 12.78
CA SER A 609 -27.53 -22.77 12.74
C SER A 609 -28.44 -21.60 12.35
N GLN A 610 -27.92 -20.37 12.29
CA GLN A 610 -28.71 -19.17 12.05
C GLN A 610 -28.15 -18.31 10.91
N GLN A 611 -29.03 -17.72 10.11
CA GLN A 611 -28.68 -16.81 9.02
C GLN A 611 -28.60 -15.35 9.50
N ASN A 612 -28.23 -15.15 10.77
CA ASN A 612 -28.18 -13.85 11.46
C ASN A 612 -26.72 -13.35 11.58
N ALA A 613 -26.54 -12.14 12.08
CA ALA A 613 -25.22 -11.58 12.36
C ALA A 613 -24.47 -12.38 13.45
N PRO A 614 -23.12 -12.38 13.45
CA PRO A 614 -22.30 -13.05 14.48
C PRO A 614 -22.62 -12.61 15.91
N LEU A 615 -22.43 -13.51 16.88
CA LEU A 615 -22.73 -13.25 18.30
C LEU A 615 -21.96 -12.02 18.82
N GLY A 616 -22.67 -11.07 19.44
CA GLY A 616 -22.09 -9.85 19.99
C GLY A 616 -21.52 -8.86 18.96
N SER A 617 -21.74 -9.06 17.66
CA SER A 617 -21.35 -8.08 16.62
C SER A 617 -22.31 -6.89 16.53
N THR A 618 -23.52 -7.03 17.06
CA THR A 618 -24.63 -6.08 16.92
C THR A 618 -24.73 -5.09 18.09
N ASP A 619 -25.44 -3.98 17.87
CA ASP A 619 -25.63 -2.89 18.83
C ASP A 619 -26.93 -3.03 19.65
N SER A 620 -27.58 -4.19 19.59
CA SER A 620 -28.80 -4.54 20.32
C SER A 620 -28.62 -5.91 20.98
N PRO A 621 -29.08 -6.12 22.22
CA PRO A 621 -29.14 -7.45 22.81
C PRO A 621 -30.23 -8.31 22.14
N ALA A 622 -31.32 -7.73 21.65
CA ALA A 622 -32.46 -8.46 21.07
C ALA A 622 -32.14 -9.20 19.76
N THR A 623 -31.02 -8.87 19.12
CA THR A 623 -30.48 -9.58 17.95
C THR A 623 -29.64 -10.81 18.29
N ASP A 624 -29.09 -10.93 19.51
CA ASP A 624 -28.35 -12.13 19.94
C ASP A 624 -29.29 -13.29 20.29
N ALA A 625 -29.03 -14.48 19.74
CA ALA A 625 -29.90 -15.65 19.82
C ALA A 625 -30.03 -16.31 21.22
N VAL A 626 -29.09 -16.03 22.11
CA VAL A 626 -28.93 -16.64 23.44
C VAL A 626 -28.50 -15.55 24.41
N ARG A 627 -28.99 -15.59 25.66
CA ARG A 627 -28.49 -14.76 26.76
C ARG A 627 -27.46 -15.57 27.56
N PHE A 628 -26.20 -15.16 27.55
CA PHE A 628 -25.20 -15.76 28.43
C PHE A 628 -25.26 -15.09 29.81
N ARG A 629 -25.38 -15.91 30.86
CA ARG A 629 -25.43 -15.45 32.26
C ARG A 629 -24.55 -16.35 33.13
N PRO A 630 -23.80 -15.84 34.11
CA PRO A 630 -23.05 -16.69 35.04
C PRO A 630 -23.96 -17.58 35.90
N HIS A 631 -23.38 -18.60 36.50
CA HIS A 631 -24.03 -19.46 37.48
C HIS A 631 -23.78 -18.95 38.92
N PRO A 632 -24.81 -18.66 39.73
CA PRO A 632 -24.65 -18.03 41.05
C PRO A 632 -24.14 -18.95 42.19
N GLY A 633 -23.87 -20.22 41.93
CA GLY A 633 -23.37 -21.16 42.95
C GLY A 633 -21.83 -21.20 43.02
N MET A 634 -21.27 -21.09 44.22
CA MET A 634 -19.82 -21.10 44.48
C MET A 634 -19.13 -22.48 44.43
N GLY A 635 -19.80 -23.52 43.94
CA GLY A 635 -19.22 -24.87 43.84
C GLY A 635 -18.25 -24.99 42.67
N PHE A 636 -17.11 -25.67 42.87
CA PHE A 636 -16.08 -25.87 41.83
C PHE A 636 -16.68 -26.32 40.49
N PRO A 637 -16.36 -25.64 39.37
CA PRO A 637 -16.97 -25.91 38.08
C PRO A 637 -16.42 -27.20 37.46
N VAL A 638 -17.31 -28.14 37.15
CA VAL A 638 -16.98 -29.42 36.48
C VAL A 638 -16.96 -29.27 34.94
N SER A 639 -17.49 -28.15 34.43
CA SER A 639 -17.70 -27.86 33.01
C SER A 639 -17.93 -26.36 32.80
N GLU A 640 -17.63 -25.84 31.61
CA GLU A 640 -17.75 -24.41 31.24
C GLU A 640 -19.21 -23.92 31.14
N LEU A 641 -20.13 -24.81 30.77
CA LEU A 641 -21.56 -24.56 30.62
C LEU A 641 -22.32 -25.49 31.56
N LYS A 642 -23.31 -24.98 32.31
CA LYS A 642 -24.02 -25.78 33.31
C LYS A 642 -25.38 -26.29 32.84
N ASN A 643 -26.23 -25.40 32.34
CA ASN A 643 -27.60 -25.69 31.94
C ASN A 643 -28.14 -24.63 30.96
N VAL A 644 -29.20 -24.99 30.25
CA VAL A 644 -30.02 -24.06 29.44
C VAL A 644 -31.32 -23.80 30.18
N GLU A 645 -31.69 -22.54 30.34
CA GLU A 645 -32.89 -22.06 31.03
C GLU A 645 -33.81 -21.36 30.01
N ARG A 646 -35.12 -21.54 30.18
CA ARG A 646 -36.16 -20.82 29.42
C ARG A 646 -37.09 -20.09 30.36
N ASP A 647 -37.57 -18.94 29.93
CA ASP A 647 -38.70 -18.27 30.57
C ASP A 647 -39.99 -19.00 30.20
N ALA A 648 -40.69 -19.52 31.22
CA ALA A 648 -41.98 -20.19 31.04
C ALA A 648 -43.13 -19.20 30.77
N GLY A 649 -42.95 -17.91 31.11
CA GLY A 649 -43.89 -16.83 30.82
C GLY A 649 -43.73 -16.22 29.42
N ASN A 650 -42.56 -16.38 28.78
CA ASN A 650 -42.28 -15.82 27.45
C ASN A 650 -41.51 -16.81 26.55
N PRO A 651 -42.22 -17.72 25.84
CA PRO A 651 -41.60 -18.73 24.98
C PRO A 651 -40.79 -18.20 23.79
N ASP A 652 -41.03 -16.96 23.36
CA ASP A 652 -40.33 -16.31 22.24
C ASP A 652 -39.04 -15.59 22.66
N ALA A 653 -38.74 -15.53 23.97
CA ALA A 653 -37.51 -14.96 24.51
C ALA A 653 -36.27 -15.82 24.18
N PRO A 654 -35.09 -15.21 23.96
CA PRO A 654 -33.86 -15.96 23.74
C PRO A 654 -33.51 -16.82 24.97
N PRO A 655 -33.23 -18.13 24.81
CA PRO A 655 -32.90 -19.00 25.95
C PRO A 655 -31.63 -18.52 26.67
N THR A 656 -31.64 -18.66 27.99
CA THR A 656 -30.49 -18.36 28.85
C THR A 656 -29.56 -19.56 28.89
N VAL A 657 -28.26 -19.34 28.71
CA VAL A 657 -27.22 -20.37 28.89
C VAL A 657 -26.35 -19.98 30.06
N ARG A 658 -26.24 -20.87 31.06
CA ARG A 658 -25.44 -20.63 32.26
C ARG A 658 -23.98 -20.97 32.03
N THR A 659 -23.11 -19.96 31.99
CA THR A 659 -21.66 -20.13 32.06
C THR A 659 -21.24 -20.34 33.51
N THR A 660 -20.17 -21.11 33.74
CA THR A 660 -19.57 -21.30 35.06
C THR A 660 -18.27 -20.51 35.23
N PHE A 661 -17.57 -20.27 34.11
CA PHE A 661 -16.42 -19.40 34.00
C PHE A 661 -16.87 -17.95 33.75
N LEU A 662 -16.02 -16.99 34.15
CA LEU A 662 -16.02 -15.59 33.72
C LEU A 662 -17.37 -14.83 33.90
N GLY A 663 -17.50 -14.12 35.02
CA GLY A 663 -18.68 -13.29 35.30
C GLY A 663 -18.54 -12.38 36.53
N LEU A 664 -19.44 -11.40 36.66
CA LEU A 664 -19.51 -10.50 37.82
C LEU A 664 -20.15 -11.15 39.06
N TYR A 665 -20.63 -12.38 38.97
CA TYR A 665 -21.03 -13.21 40.11
C TYR A 665 -20.79 -14.69 39.79
N GLY A 666 -20.73 -15.54 40.82
CA GLY A 666 -20.28 -16.93 40.69
C GLY A 666 -18.83 -17.11 41.16
N VAL A 667 -18.23 -18.26 40.80
CA VAL A 667 -16.93 -18.72 41.34
C VAL A 667 -15.78 -17.75 40.98
N ASP A 668 -15.71 -17.30 39.74
CA ASP A 668 -14.60 -16.49 39.21
C ASP A 668 -14.82 -14.97 39.37
N SER A 669 -15.71 -14.53 40.25
CA SER A 669 -16.10 -13.11 40.31
C SER A 669 -15.05 -12.22 40.98
N PRO A 670 -14.74 -11.04 40.39
CA PRO A 670 -13.91 -10.02 41.02
C PRO A 670 -14.68 -9.12 42.02
N LEU A 671 -15.99 -9.32 42.22
CA LEU A 671 -16.76 -8.52 43.18
C LEU A 671 -16.49 -8.94 44.63
N PRO A 672 -16.58 -8.00 45.61
CA PRO A 672 -16.38 -8.33 47.02
C PRO A 672 -17.33 -9.43 47.51
N THR A 673 -16.83 -10.33 48.35
CA THR A 673 -17.53 -11.54 48.81
C THR A 673 -18.94 -11.28 49.35
N ALA A 674 -19.17 -10.14 50.01
CA ALA A 674 -20.49 -9.75 50.50
C ALA A 674 -21.58 -9.69 49.41
N TYR A 675 -21.25 -9.30 48.16
CA TYR A 675 -22.19 -9.36 47.04
C TYR A 675 -22.43 -10.78 46.55
N LEU A 676 -21.39 -11.62 46.60
CA LEU A 676 -21.46 -13.02 46.21
C LEU A 676 -22.29 -13.82 47.22
N ASP A 677 -22.08 -13.61 48.52
CA ASP A 677 -22.88 -14.14 49.62
C ASP A 677 -24.35 -13.70 49.52
N TYR A 678 -24.61 -12.41 49.30
CA TYR A 678 -25.97 -11.89 49.12
C TYR A 678 -26.72 -12.62 47.99
N ILE A 679 -26.02 -12.89 46.86
CA ILE A 679 -26.55 -13.63 45.70
C ILE A 679 -26.70 -15.13 46.00
N THR A 680 -25.65 -15.81 46.47
CA THR A 680 -25.63 -17.26 46.68
C THR A 680 -26.57 -17.69 47.81
N GLN A 681 -26.73 -16.87 48.86
CA GLN A 681 -27.67 -17.10 49.97
C GLN A 681 -29.11 -16.66 49.63
N ARG A 682 -29.35 -16.13 48.42
CA ARG A 682 -30.67 -15.77 47.87
C ARG A 682 -31.47 -14.77 48.71
N HIS A 683 -30.82 -13.70 49.16
CA HIS A 683 -31.50 -12.63 49.90
C HIS A 683 -32.57 -11.90 49.06
N ASP A 684 -33.52 -11.26 49.74
CA ASP A 684 -34.60 -10.51 49.09
C ASP A 684 -34.06 -9.41 48.16
N GLY A 685 -34.27 -9.60 46.85
CA GLY A 685 -33.78 -8.72 45.79
C GLY A 685 -32.56 -9.23 44.99
N HIS A 686 -31.98 -10.38 45.34
CA HIS A 686 -30.81 -10.92 44.64
C HIS A 686 -31.01 -11.12 43.12
N ASP A 687 -32.19 -11.56 42.67
CA ASP A 687 -32.52 -11.73 41.26
C ASP A 687 -32.39 -10.42 40.46
N ALA A 688 -32.77 -9.28 41.05
CA ALA A 688 -32.64 -7.97 40.42
C ALA A 688 -31.18 -7.51 40.36
N VAL A 689 -30.35 -7.85 41.36
CA VAL A 689 -28.90 -7.58 41.33
C VAL A 689 -28.23 -8.42 40.24
N MET A 690 -28.55 -9.71 40.16
CA MET A 690 -28.07 -10.59 39.09
C MET A 690 -28.48 -10.06 37.71
N ALA A 691 -29.75 -9.72 37.51
CA ALA A 691 -30.26 -9.23 36.23
C ALA A 691 -29.66 -7.87 35.80
N PHE A 692 -29.29 -7.01 36.76
CA PHE A 692 -28.54 -5.78 36.46
C PHE A 692 -27.09 -6.08 36.05
N LEU A 693 -26.40 -6.99 36.74
CA LEU A 693 -25.04 -7.42 36.39
C LEU A 693 -25.01 -8.16 35.03
N ASP A 694 -26.09 -8.87 34.67
CA ASP A 694 -26.20 -9.64 33.43
C ASP A 694 -26.22 -8.77 32.16
N ILE A 695 -26.59 -7.49 32.26
CA ILE A 695 -26.43 -6.49 31.19
C ILE A 695 -24.97 -6.47 30.70
N PHE A 696 -24.04 -6.50 31.65
CA PHE A 696 -22.60 -6.46 31.42
C PHE A 696 -22.02 -7.85 31.14
N ASN A 697 -22.44 -8.88 31.89
CA ASN A 697 -21.96 -10.26 31.71
C ASN A 697 -22.18 -10.76 30.28
N HIS A 698 -23.39 -10.60 29.72
CA HIS A 698 -23.73 -11.07 28.38
C HIS A 698 -22.86 -10.40 27.30
N ARG A 699 -22.59 -9.10 27.45
CA ARG A 699 -21.71 -8.35 26.53
C ARG A 699 -20.24 -8.78 26.66
N PHE A 700 -19.76 -9.00 27.87
CA PHE A 700 -18.39 -9.44 28.11
C PHE A 700 -18.12 -10.86 27.56
N ILE A 701 -19.02 -11.81 27.83
CA ILE A 701 -18.93 -13.20 27.35
C ILE A 701 -18.99 -13.27 25.81
N THR A 702 -19.83 -12.46 25.17
CA THR A 702 -19.92 -12.41 23.71
C THR A 702 -18.68 -11.77 23.06
N GLN A 703 -18.14 -10.67 23.59
CA GLN A 703 -16.86 -10.14 23.08
C GLN A 703 -15.69 -11.12 23.34
N TYR A 704 -15.69 -11.86 24.46
CA TYR A 704 -14.68 -12.89 24.72
C TYR A 704 -14.68 -14.01 23.66
N TYR A 705 -15.87 -14.47 23.23
CA TYR A 705 -15.99 -15.38 22.08
C TYR A 705 -15.44 -14.76 20.78
N ARG A 706 -15.72 -13.47 20.52
CA ARG A 706 -15.19 -12.77 19.34
C ARG A 706 -13.67 -12.65 19.35
N ILE A 707 -13.03 -12.45 20.50
CA ILE A 707 -11.55 -12.49 20.65
C ILE A 707 -11.02 -13.86 20.19
N TRP A 708 -11.57 -14.95 20.71
CA TRP A 708 -11.14 -16.30 20.32
C TRP A 708 -11.36 -16.57 18.83
N ARG A 709 -12.53 -16.19 18.28
CA ARG A 709 -12.85 -16.37 16.85
C ARG A 709 -11.91 -15.56 15.95
N LYS A 710 -11.49 -14.35 16.35
CA LYS A 710 -10.54 -13.50 15.60
C LYS A 710 -9.17 -14.16 15.41
N TYR A 711 -8.63 -14.79 16.45
CA TYR A 711 -7.27 -15.35 16.39
C TYR A 711 -7.22 -16.83 15.96
N ASN A 712 -8.37 -17.48 15.75
CA ASN A 712 -8.45 -18.90 15.38
C ASN A 712 -8.93 -19.09 13.92
N TYR A 713 -7.99 -19.09 12.97
CA TYR A 713 -8.30 -19.16 11.53
C TYR A 713 -9.24 -20.31 11.10
N PRO A 714 -9.07 -21.57 11.54
CA PRO A 714 -10.04 -22.64 11.28
C PRO A 714 -11.47 -22.40 11.81
N ALA A 715 -11.66 -21.47 12.76
CA ALA A 715 -12.97 -21.05 13.26
C ALA A 715 -13.54 -19.81 12.55
N SER A 716 -12.70 -19.05 11.84
CA SER A 716 -13.10 -17.87 11.05
C SER A 716 -13.22 -18.14 9.55
N PHE A 717 -12.66 -19.24 9.04
CA PHE A 717 -12.61 -19.55 7.61
C PHE A 717 -14.01 -19.62 6.97
N GLU A 718 -14.24 -18.81 5.94
CA GLU A 718 -15.50 -18.75 5.21
C GLU A 718 -15.38 -19.36 3.79
N ALA A 719 -16.44 -20.07 3.38
CA ALA A 719 -16.47 -20.81 2.12
C ALA A 719 -16.30 -19.85 0.92
N GLY A 720 -15.15 -19.96 0.25
CA GLY A 720 -14.76 -19.05 -0.83
C GLY A 720 -13.57 -18.15 -0.51
N ALA A 721 -12.98 -18.25 0.70
CA ALA A 721 -11.87 -17.40 1.17
C ALA A 721 -12.27 -15.93 1.36
N VAL A 722 -13.51 -15.73 1.82
CA VAL A 722 -14.15 -14.41 2.00
C VAL A 722 -13.76 -13.76 3.34
N ASP A 723 -13.34 -14.56 4.32
CA ASP A 723 -12.89 -14.07 5.62
C ASP A 723 -11.59 -13.26 5.53
N ASP A 724 -11.36 -12.39 6.52
CA ASP A 724 -10.27 -11.43 6.44
C ASP A 724 -8.89 -12.07 6.56
N ILE A 725 -8.73 -13.16 7.33
CA ILE A 725 -7.45 -13.90 7.37
C ILE A 725 -7.15 -14.53 6.02
N SER A 726 -8.13 -15.17 5.38
CA SER A 726 -8.01 -15.67 4.01
C SER A 726 -7.60 -14.55 3.03
N ARG A 727 -8.23 -13.37 3.08
CA ARG A 727 -7.88 -12.22 2.23
C ARG A 727 -6.46 -11.72 2.48
N CYS A 728 -6.02 -11.68 3.74
CA CYS A 728 -4.64 -11.32 4.10
C CYS A 728 -3.62 -12.34 3.57
N LEU A 729 -3.93 -13.64 3.64
CA LEU A 729 -3.13 -14.72 3.05
C LEU A 729 -3.08 -14.63 1.51
N LEU A 730 -4.18 -14.26 0.85
CA LEU A 730 -4.24 -13.95 -0.58
C LEU A 730 -3.43 -12.69 -0.94
N GLY A 731 -3.37 -11.72 -0.01
CA GLY A 731 -2.46 -10.57 -0.07
C GLY A 731 -1.01 -10.98 -0.32
N LEU A 732 -0.49 -11.96 0.42
CA LEU A 732 0.91 -12.43 0.33
C LEU A 732 1.32 -13.01 -1.04
N ILE A 733 0.37 -13.34 -1.92
CA ILE A 733 0.62 -13.90 -3.26
C ILE A 733 0.28 -12.95 -4.41
N GLY A 734 -0.10 -11.70 -4.11
CA GLY A 734 -0.43 -10.65 -5.08
C GLY A 734 -1.93 -10.45 -5.34
N LEU A 735 -2.82 -11.09 -4.57
CA LEU A 735 -4.28 -11.10 -4.80
C LEU A 735 -5.07 -10.21 -3.80
N GLY A 736 -4.40 -9.36 -3.02
CA GLY A 736 -5.04 -8.53 -1.98
C GLY A 736 -5.60 -7.18 -2.43
N ILE A 737 -5.47 -6.83 -3.71
CA ILE A 737 -5.98 -5.57 -4.26
C ILE A 737 -7.41 -5.77 -4.82
N PRO A 738 -8.40 -4.94 -4.45
CA PRO A 738 -9.75 -5.05 -4.98
C PRO A 738 -9.81 -5.07 -6.50
N GLY A 739 -10.66 -5.91 -7.07
CA GLY A 739 -10.77 -6.12 -8.51
C GLY A 739 -9.84 -7.21 -9.06
N SER A 740 -8.75 -7.58 -8.38
CA SER A 740 -7.88 -8.71 -8.79
C SER A 740 -8.66 -10.02 -8.95
N GLU A 741 -9.65 -10.27 -8.09
CA GLU A 741 -10.51 -11.45 -8.12
C GLU A 741 -11.36 -11.54 -9.41
N ASN A 742 -11.78 -10.40 -9.99
CA ASN A 742 -12.67 -10.35 -11.16
C ASN A 742 -12.03 -10.94 -12.43
N HIS A 743 -10.70 -11.07 -12.48
CA HIS A 743 -9.93 -11.59 -13.62
C HIS A 743 -9.67 -13.10 -13.56
N ILE A 744 -10.21 -13.74 -12.51
CA ILE A 744 -9.99 -15.13 -12.15
C ILE A 744 -11.35 -15.85 -12.19
N ALA A 745 -11.60 -16.62 -13.25
CA ALA A 745 -12.87 -17.35 -13.40
C ALA A 745 -13.03 -18.54 -12.43
N THR A 746 -12.00 -18.87 -11.64
CA THR A 746 -11.98 -19.94 -10.64
C THR A 746 -12.04 -19.39 -9.21
N PRO A 747 -12.72 -20.04 -8.25
CA PRO A 747 -12.76 -19.58 -6.85
C PRO A 747 -11.36 -19.35 -6.26
N VAL A 748 -11.14 -18.14 -5.74
CA VAL A 748 -9.82 -17.64 -5.31
C VAL A 748 -9.26 -18.44 -4.11
N SER A 749 -10.13 -19.05 -3.31
CA SER A 749 -9.78 -20.00 -2.24
C SER A 749 -8.86 -21.14 -2.68
N ARG A 750 -8.89 -21.54 -3.96
CA ARG A 750 -7.96 -22.56 -4.50
C ARG A 750 -6.49 -22.14 -4.38
N PHE A 751 -6.17 -20.85 -4.41
CA PHE A 751 -4.79 -20.38 -4.28
C PHE A 751 -4.25 -20.47 -2.85
N LEU A 752 -5.10 -20.60 -1.82
CA LEU A 752 -4.65 -20.85 -0.44
C LEU A 752 -3.90 -22.19 -0.33
N ALA A 753 -4.36 -23.21 -1.07
CA ALA A 753 -3.67 -24.51 -1.17
C ALA A 753 -2.32 -24.43 -1.93
N LEU A 754 -2.06 -23.34 -2.65
CA LEU A 754 -0.87 -23.10 -3.47
C LEU A 754 0.05 -22.01 -2.88
N LEU A 755 -0.30 -21.44 -1.73
CA LEU A 755 0.33 -20.23 -1.16
C LEU A 755 1.85 -20.38 -1.02
N SER A 756 2.31 -21.52 -0.51
CA SER A 756 3.73 -21.87 -0.37
C SER A 756 4.50 -21.83 -1.69
N VAL A 757 3.89 -22.34 -2.77
CA VAL A 757 4.43 -22.44 -4.12
C VAL A 757 4.40 -21.09 -4.84
N MET A 758 3.35 -20.30 -4.62
CA MET A 758 3.14 -19.00 -5.28
C MET A 758 4.00 -17.87 -4.68
N ARG A 759 4.27 -17.93 -3.37
CA ARG A 759 5.09 -16.95 -2.63
C ARG A 759 6.54 -16.89 -3.12
N LEU A 760 7.07 -17.98 -3.67
CA LEU A 760 8.42 -18.00 -4.27
C LEU A 760 8.50 -17.01 -5.45
N PRO A 761 9.66 -16.37 -5.72
CA PRO A 761 9.83 -15.55 -6.92
C PRO A 761 9.94 -16.42 -8.19
N THR A 762 10.59 -17.58 -8.07
CA THR A 762 10.82 -18.55 -9.15
C THR A 762 9.56 -19.37 -9.45
N ARG A 763 9.38 -19.79 -10.70
CA ARG A 763 8.32 -20.74 -11.11
C ARG A 763 8.96 -22.09 -11.43
N THR A 764 8.51 -23.14 -10.75
CA THR A 764 9.12 -24.48 -10.81
C THR A 764 8.22 -25.48 -11.54
N ALA A 765 8.82 -26.55 -12.05
CA ALA A 765 8.08 -27.69 -12.62
C ALA A 765 7.14 -28.32 -11.58
N GLU A 766 7.59 -28.45 -10.33
CA GLU A 766 6.81 -28.93 -9.18
C GLU A 766 5.56 -28.08 -8.96
N GLY A 767 5.67 -26.74 -9.08
CA GLY A 767 4.53 -25.86 -8.93
C GLY A 767 3.47 -26.06 -10.00
N VAL A 768 3.88 -26.24 -11.27
CA VAL A 768 2.96 -26.57 -12.37
C VAL A 768 2.30 -27.94 -12.13
N THR A 769 3.05 -28.94 -11.65
CA THR A 769 2.50 -30.24 -11.23
C THR A 769 1.48 -30.10 -10.09
N ALA A 770 1.73 -29.21 -9.12
CA ALA A 770 0.79 -28.93 -8.03
C ALA A 770 -0.51 -28.27 -8.52
N LEU A 771 -0.47 -27.39 -9.54
CA LEU A 771 -1.70 -26.86 -10.16
C LEU A 771 -2.57 -27.98 -10.74
N VAL A 772 -1.96 -28.96 -11.40
CA VAL A 772 -2.69 -30.10 -11.99
C VAL A 772 -3.25 -30.99 -10.89
N GLY A 773 -2.44 -31.38 -9.90
CA GLY A 773 -2.88 -32.25 -8.79
C GLY A 773 -4.00 -31.64 -7.93
N LEU A 774 -4.06 -30.31 -7.82
CA LEU A 774 -5.16 -29.60 -7.16
C LEU A 774 -6.48 -29.67 -7.95
N LEU A 775 -6.43 -29.71 -9.28
CA LEU A 775 -7.61 -29.77 -10.15
C LEU A 775 -8.07 -31.21 -10.43
N ALA A 776 -7.13 -32.14 -10.54
CA ALA A 776 -7.36 -33.50 -11.01
C ALA A 776 -6.40 -34.48 -10.29
N PRO A 777 -6.73 -34.95 -9.08
CA PRO A 777 -5.82 -35.75 -8.24
C PRO A 777 -5.40 -37.10 -8.84
N LEU A 778 -6.12 -37.63 -9.84
CA LEU A 778 -5.77 -38.88 -10.53
C LEU A 778 -4.94 -38.63 -11.80
N THR A 779 -4.86 -37.38 -12.26
CA THR A 779 -4.06 -36.99 -13.44
C THR A 779 -2.59 -36.83 -13.06
N LYS A 780 -1.73 -37.64 -13.67
CA LYS A 780 -0.27 -37.50 -13.56
C LYS A 780 0.22 -36.40 -14.50
N ALA A 781 0.91 -35.40 -13.95
CA ALA A 781 1.57 -34.35 -14.72
C ALA A 781 3.07 -34.66 -14.93
N THR A 782 3.63 -34.21 -16.05
CA THR A 782 5.07 -34.18 -16.28
C THR A 782 5.44 -32.95 -17.11
N VAL A 783 6.27 -32.09 -16.54
CA VAL A 783 6.80 -30.89 -17.20
C VAL A 783 8.12 -31.24 -17.88
N VAL A 784 8.19 -31.03 -19.19
CA VAL A 784 9.44 -31.06 -19.96
C VAL A 784 9.87 -29.61 -20.21
N PRO A 785 11.02 -29.16 -19.66
CA PRO A 785 11.55 -27.83 -19.94
C PRO A 785 12.11 -27.75 -21.38
N HIS A 786 12.31 -26.54 -21.87
CA HIS A 786 12.92 -26.26 -23.18
C HIS A 786 12.21 -26.90 -24.39
N ASP A 787 10.88 -26.73 -24.48
CA ASP A 787 10.09 -27.23 -25.60
C ASP A 787 10.23 -26.32 -26.83
N PRO A 788 10.81 -26.79 -27.95
CA PRO A 788 11.23 -25.91 -29.04
C PRO A 788 10.06 -25.41 -29.91
N GLN A 789 10.14 -24.13 -30.28
CA GLN A 789 9.19 -23.39 -31.11
C GLN A 789 9.87 -22.70 -32.30
N PRO A 790 9.24 -22.66 -33.49
CA PRO A 790 9.60 -21.72 -34.54
C PRO A 790 9.10 -20.29 -34.21
N VAL A 791 9.98 -19.30 -34.36
CA VAL A 791 9.69 -17.86 -34.19
C VAL A 791 9.96 -17.15 -35.52
N ILE A 792 8.97 -16.43 -36.04
CA ILE A 792 9.10 -15.70 -37.32
C ILE A 792 10.02 -14.49 -37.13
N LEU A 793 10.96 -14.29 -38.06
CA LEU A 793 11.90 -13.16 -38.06
C LEU A 793 11.29 -12.00 -38.87
N PRO A 794 10.97 -10.84 -38.25
CA PRO A 794 10.34 -9.72 -38.96
C PRO A 794 11.28 -9.06 -39.98
N ALA A 795 12.59 -9.09 -39.71
CA ALA A 795 13.64 -8.68 -40.64
C ALA A 795 14.60 -9.87 -40.84
N PRO A 796 14.41 -10.72 -41.87
CA PRO A 796 15.28 -11.85 -42.14
C PRO A 796 16.65 -11.36 -42.65
N ALA A 797 17.75 -11.93 -42.15
CA ALA A 797 19.08 -11.49 -42.53
C ALA A 797 19.44 -11.90 -43.96
N GLY A 798 19.65 -10.92 -44.83
CA GLY A 798 20.02 -11.11 -46.24
C GLY A 798 21.50 -10.79 -46.50
N LEU A 799 22.16 -11.65 -47.28
CA LEU A 799 23.52 -11.40 -47.80
C LEU A 799 23.44 -10.46 -49.00
N SER A 800 23.68 -9.16 -48.80
CA SER A 800 23.77 -8.19 -49.89
C SER A 800 24.90 -7.18 -49.66
N LYS A 801 25.32 -6.45 -50.71
CA LYS A 801 26.33 -5.38 -50.58
C LYS A 801 25.92 -4.27 -49.60
N ASN A 802 24.61 -4.05 -49.43
CA ASN A 802 24.05 -3.00 -48.57
C ASN A 802 23.69 -3.52 -47.17
N SER A 803 23.64 -4.84 -46.95
CA SER A 803 23.29 -5.48 -45.67
C SER A 803 24.39 -6.44 -45.22
N ARG A 804 25.48 -5.86 -44.67
CA ARG A 804 26.61 -6.64 -44.12
C ARG A 804 26.20 -7.33 -42.82
N ILE A 805 26.15 -8.67 -42.83
CA ILE A 805 25.88 -9.49 -41.63
C ILE A 805 27.15 -9.61 -40.79
N SER A 806 27.04 -9.41 -39.47
CA SER A 806 28.16 -9.58 -38.54
C SER A 806 28.04 -10.89 -37.78
N LEU A 807 28.98 -11.82 -37.97
CA LEU A 807 28.97 -13.10 -37.24
C LEU A 807 29.10 -12.89 -35.71
N LYS A 808 29.70 -11.79 -35.26
CA LYS A 808 29.77 -11.39 -33.84
C LYS A 808 28.39 -11.18 -33.22
N THR A 809 27.36 -10.84 -34.00
CA THR A 809 25.98 -10.69 -33.53
C THR A 809 25.12 -11.94 -33.74
N ARG A 810 25.73 -13.10 -34.04
CA ARG A 810 25.06 -14.43 -34.14
C ARG A 810 23.75 -14.36 -34.95
N THR A 811 23.77 -13.62 -36.06
CA THR A 811 22.54 -13.29 -36.80
C THR A 811 21.95 -14.52 -37.48
N LEU A 812 20.65 -14.76 -37.28
CA LEU A 812 19.94 -15.90 -37.85
C LEU A 812 19.63 -15.68 -39.35
N LEU A 813 19.86 -16.72 -40.16
CA LEU A 813 19.51 -16.76 -41.58
C LEU A 813 18.13 -17.39 -41.78
N GLY A 814 17.43 -16.97 -42.84
CA GLY A 814 16.09 -17.48 -43.18
C GLY A 814 14.94 -16.67 -42.58
N ARG A 815 13.71 -17.19 -42.69
CA ARG A 815 12.46 -16.52 -42.24
C ARG A 815 12.04 -16.85 -40.80
N THR A 816 12.66 -17.85 -40.18
CA THR A 816 12.29 -18.37 -38.86
C THR A 816 13.52 -18.76 -38.05
N GLY A 817 13.60 -18.30 -36.81
CA GLY A 817 14.50 -18.85 -35.79
C GLY A 817 13.82 -19.96 -34.96
N THR A 818 14.60 -20.63 -34.12
CA THR A 818 14.08 -21.56 -33.11
C THR A 818 14.31 -20.98 -31.73
N ASP A 819 13.27 -20.96 -30.89
CA ASP A 819 13.35 -20.66 -29.46
C ASP A 819 13.05 -21.93 -28.65
N ALA A 820 13.81 -22.17 -27.60
CA ALA A 820 13.61 -23.26 -26.65
C ALA A 820 13.73 -22.76 -25.20
N ASN A 821 13.48 -21.47 -24.94
CA ASN A 821 13.58 -20.86 -23.62
C ASN A 821 12.27 -20.21 -23.14
N SER A 822 11.39 -19.73 -24.05
CA SER A 822 10.10 -19.15 -23.64
C SER A 822 8.97 -20.15 -23.41
N GLN A 823 9.19 -21.44 -23.70
CA GLN A 823 8.14 -22.46 -23.73
C GLN A 823 8.52 -23.75 -22.98
N LEU A 824 7.55 -24.29 -22.24
CA LEU A 824 7.57 -25.63 -21.64
C LEU A 824 6.49 -26.53 -22.27
N LEU A 825 6.68 -27.84 -22.14
CA LEU A 825 5.68 -28.84 -22.51
C LEU A 825 5.12 -29.50 -21.24
N LEU A 826 3.83 -29.30 -20.98
CA LEU A 826 3.09 -30.00 -19.95
C LEU A 826 2.40 -31.21 -20.57
N LYS A 827 2.85 -32.41 -20.16
CA LYS A 827 2.20 -33.68 -20.46
C LYS A 827 1.30 -34.06 -19.29
N LEU A 828 0.05 -34.38 -19.59
CA LEU A 828 -0.95 -34.90 -18.67
C LEU A 828 -1.25 -36.35 -19.02
N TYR A 829 -1.47 -37.20 -18.03
CA TYR A 829 -1.91 -38.59 -18.21
C TYR A 829 -3.02 -38.92 -17.22
N THR A 830 -4.15 -39.42 -17.71
CA THR A 830 -5.25 -39.91 -16.85
C THR A 830 -5.91 -41.15 -17.43
N GLU A 831 -6.38 -42.01 -16.53
CA GLU A 831 -7.17 -43.20 -16.82
C GLU A 831 -8.63 -43.04 -16.36
N ASP A 832 -8.97 -41.91 -15.70
CA ASP A 832 -10.34 -41.66 -15.23
C ASP A 832 -11.24 -41.03 -16.32
N ALA A 833 -12.47 -41.50 -16.37
CA ALA A 833 -13.47 -41.11 -17.35
C ALA A 833 -14.14 -39.74 -17.05
N ALA A 834 -14.05 -39.20 -15.84
CA ALA A 834 -14.54 -37.85 -15.52
C ALA A 834 -13.45 -36.81 -15.79
N GLU A 835 -12.23 -37.02 -15.28
CA GLU A 835 -11.05 -36.17 -15.56
C GLU A 835 -10.77 -36.07 -17.05
N ALA A 836 -10.75 -37.19 -17.79
CA ALA A 836 -10.53 -37.18 -19.23
C ALA A 836 -11.52 -36.27 -19.98
N ARG A 837 -12.80 -36.27 -19.58
CA ARG A 837 -13.83 -35.37 -20.15
C ARG A 837 -13.63 -33.91 -19.73
N GLY A 838 -13.18 -33.66 -18.49
CA GLY A 838 -12.86 -32.32 -18.00
C GLY A 838 -11.61 -31.70 -18.66
N TRP A 839 -10.67 -32.53 -19.11
CA TRP A 839 -9.42 -32.11 -19.76
C TRP A 839 -9.55 -31.86 -21.27
N LEU A 840 -10.54 -32.43 -21.95
CA LEU A 840 -10.75 -32.16 -23.37
C LEU A 840 -11.10 -30.67 -23.61
N PRO A 841 -10.90 -30.14 -24.85
CA PRO A 841 -11.32 -28.80 -25.20
C PRO A 841 -12.80 -28.54 -24.86
N ASP A 842 -13.10 -27.31 -24.45
CA ASP A 842 -14.38 -26.87 -23.86
C ASP A 842 -14.73 -27.50 -22.48
N GLY A 843 -13.84 -28.33 -21.90
CA GLY A 843 -13.97 -28.91 -20.56
C GLY A 843 -13.48 -28.00 -19.42
N GLN A 844 -14.06 -28.17 -18.23
CA GLN A 844 -13.81 -27.27 -17.09
C GLN A 844 -12.39 -27.39 -16.53
N LEU A 845 -11.80 -28.58 -16.40
CA LEU A 845 -10.42 -28.73 -15.88
C LEU A 845 -9.40 -28.05 -16.79
N HIS A 846 -9.61 -28.12 -18.11
CA HIS A 846 -8.80 -27.39 -19.09
C HIS A 846 -8.92 -25.87 -18.93
N SER A 847 -10.14 -25.34 -18.76
CA SER A 847 -10.37 -23.91 -18.49
C SER A 847 -9.73 -23.46 -17.17
N ASP A 848 -9.97 -24.21 -16.09
CA ASP A 848 -9.46 -23.92 -14.75
C ASP A 848 -7.92 -23.96 -14.73
N LEU A 849 -7.28 -24.91 -15.42
CA LEU A 849 -5.82 -24.97 -15.53
C LEU A 849 -5.26 -23.76 -16.29
N LEU A 850 -5.90 -23.28 -17.35
CA LEU A 850 -5.46 -22.07 -18.05
C LEU A 850 -5.51 -20.83 -17.14
N VAL A 851 -6.50 -20.73 -16.25
CA VAL A 851 -6.58 -19.66 -15.24
C VAL A 851 -5.49 -19.82 -14.17
N LEU A 852 -5.27 -21.03 -13.64
CA LEU A 852 -4.18 -21.26 -12.67
C LEU A 852 -2.79 -21.00 -13.27
N LEU A 853 -2.56 -21.40 -14.53
CA LEU A 853 -1.33 -21.10 -15.26
C LEU A 853 -1.15 -19.59 -15.50
N ARG A 854 -2.24 -18.84 -15.69
CA ARG A 854 -2.20 -17.36 -15.79
C ARG A 854 -1.70 -16.71 -14.51
N VAL A 855 -2.23 -17.10 -13.35
CA VAL A 855 -1.81 -16.50 -12.06
C VAL A 855 -0.43 -17.02 -11.62
N TYR A 856 -0.06 -18.26 -11.99
CA TYR A 856 1.24 -18.84 -11.64
C TYR A 856 2.38 -18.43 -12.60
N LEU A 857 2.32 -18.86 -13.86
CA LEU A 857 3.36 -18.54 -14.85
C LEU A 857 3.21 -17.10 -15.35
N GLY A 858 1.98 -16.70 -15.62
CA GLY A 858 1.68 -15.55 -16.46
C GLY A 858 2.41 -15.62 -17.80
N TRP A 859 2.58 -14.47 -18.41
CA TRP A 859 3.55 -14.14 -19.45
C TRP A 859 4.89 -14.88 -19.43
N ARG A 860 5.46 -15.19 -18.26
CA ARG A 860 6.88 -15.54 -18.08
C ARG A 860 7.28 -16.73 -18.95
N CYS A 861 6.46 -17.77 -18.94
CA CYS A 861 6.65 -18.98 -19.73
C CYS A 861 5.33 -19.44 -20.34
N GLN A 862 5.37 -19.83 -21.61
CA GLN A 862 4.21 -20.34 -22.33
C GLN A 862 4.18 -21.88 -22.22
N ALA A 863 3.01 -22.49 -22.09
CA ALA A 863 2.91 -23.94 -21.88
C ALA A 863 2.16 -24.61 -23.03
N ARG A 864 2.81 -25.55 -23.72
CA ARG A 864 2.13 -26.44 -24.68
C ARG A 864 1.50 -27.59 -23.90
N LEU A 865 0.22 -27.88 -24.18
CA LEU A 865 -0.59 -28.82 -23.40
C LEU A 865 -0.87 -30.10 -24.20
N GLN A 866 -0.41 -31.24 -23.69
CA GLN A 866 -0.68 -32.58 -24.23
C GLN A 866 -1.37 -33.46 -23.18
N LEU A 867 -2.38 -34.22 -23.60
CA LEU A 867 -3.11 -35.17 -22.76
C LEU A 867 -3.02 -36.57 -23.37
N THR A 868 -2.44 -37.51 -22.64
CA THR A 868 -2.37 -38.92 -23.03
C THR A 868 -3.41 -39.72 -22.25
N LEU A 869 -4.29 -40.43 -22.95
CA LEU A 869 -5.35 -41.23 -22.34
C LEU A 869 -5.63 -42.53 -23.11
N PRO A 870 -6.22 -43.57 -22.49
CA PRO A 870 -6.75 -44.75 -23.17
C PRO A 870 -7.81 -44.39 -24.23
N VAL A 871 -7.74 -45.03 -25.41
CA VAL A 871 -8.68 -44.77 -26.54
C VAL A 871 -10.12 -45.19 -26.24
N SER A 872 -10.33 -45.98 -25.19
CA SER A 872 -11.65 -46.29 -24.62
C SER A 872 -12.39 -45.06 -24.06
N LEU A 873 -11.68 -44.04 -23.56
CA LEU A 873 -12.26 -42.85 -22.92
C LEU A 873 -12.58 -41.72 -23.92
N LEU A 874 -12.13 -41.82 -25.17
CA LEU A 874 -12.39 -40.81 -26.20
C LEU A 874 -13.81 -40.92 -26.77
N PRO A 875 -14.49 -39.79 -27.03
CA PRO A 875 -15.80 -39.80 -27.68
C PRO A 875 -15.69 -40.37 -29.09
N ALA A 876 -16.66 -41.19 -29.49
CA ALA A 876 -16.68 -41.76 -30.84
C ALA A 876 -16.89 -40.65 -31.89
N ALA A 877 -15.98 -40.54 -32.86
CA ALA A 877 -16.07 -39.58 -33.94
C ALA A 877 -17.30 -39.86 -34.83
N ARG A 878 -18.39 -39.12 -34.59
CA ARG A 878 -19.67 -39.20 -35.32
C ARG A 878 -20.04 -37.82 -35.85
N LEU A 879 -20.49 -37.75 -37.09
CA LEU A 879 -21.07 -36.53 -37.66
C LEU A 879 -22.40 -36.21 -36.94
N GLY A 880 -22.53 -35.01 -36.38
CA GLY A 880 -23.70 -34.62 -35.60
C GLY A 880 -23.45 -33.37 -34.74
N LYS A 881 -24.29 -33.16 -33.71
CA LYS A 881 -24.22 -31.97 -32.83
C LYS A 881 -23.01 -31.95 -31.87
N GLN A 882 -22.27 -33.05 -31.72
CA GLN A 882 -21.06 -33.10 -30.91
C GLN A 882 -19.87 -32.53 -31.69
N ARG A 883 -19.23 -31.49 -31.17
CA ARG A 883 -18.06 -30.83 -31.80
C ARG A 883 -16.81 -31.69 -31.65
N VAL A 884 -16.53 -32.52 -32.65
CA VAL A 884 -15.28 -33.28 -32.76
C VAL A 884 -14.26 -32.46 -33.55
N GLN A 885 -13.10 -32.16 -32.95
CA GLN A 885 -12.05 -31.36 -33.57
C GLN A 885 -11.13 -32.27 -34.39
N ILE A 886 -11.14 -32.11 -35.72
CA ILE A 886 -10.54 -33.03 -36.71
C ILE A 886 -9.04 -33.31 -36.47
N SER A 887 -8.29 -32.34 -35.92
CA SER A 887 -6.85 -32.46 -35.63
C SER A 887 -6.52 -32.75 -34.15
N ARG A 888 -7.52 -33.05 -33.31
CA ARG A 888 -7.36 -33.22 -31.85
C ARG A 888 -8.14 -34.40 -31.27
N THR A 889 -9.45 -34.46 -31.50
CA THR A 889 -10.33 -35.49 -30.92
C THR A 889 -10.97 -36.42 -31.96
N GLY A 890 -10.81 -36.13 -33.25
CA GLY A 890 -11.37 -36.90 -34.36
C GLY A 890 -10.65 -38.20 -34.70
N ILE A 891 -10.60 -39.16 -33.75
CA ILE A 891 -10.05 -40.49 -34.04
C ILE A 891 -11.11 -41.38 -34.71
N LEU A 892 -10.87 -41.73 -35.97
CA LEU A 892 -11.63 -42.75 -36.68
C LEU A 892 -11.17 -44.15 -36.23
N ARG A 893 -12.11 -45.00 -35.80
CA ARG A 893 -11.81 -46.41 -35.50
C ARG A 893 -11.81 -47.22 -36.79
N ALA A 894 -10.80 -48.09 -36.97
CA ALA A 894 -10.71 -48.98 -38.13
C ALA A 894 -11.82 -50.06 -38.18
N SER A 895 -12.43 -50.37 -37.03
CA SER A 895 -13.65 -51.19 -36.93
C SER A 895 -14.45 -50.78 -35.69
N PHE A 896 -15.77 -50.92 -35.75
CA PHE A 896 -16.65 -50.69 -34.60
C PHE A 896 -16.63 -51.83 -33.57
N ALA A 897 -16.17 -53.02 -33.95
CA ALA A 897 -16.26 -54.24 -33.13
C ALA A 897 -15.01 -54.58 -32.31
N ALA A 898 -13.88 -53.90 -32.53
CA ALA A 898 -12.64 -54.17 -31.81
C ALA A 898 -12.52 -53.36 -30.50
N PRO A 899 -12.07 -53.96 -29.39
CA PRO A 899 -11.72 -53.20 -28.18
C PRO A 899 -10.53 -52.29 -28.48
N ALA A 900 -10.61 -51.03 -28.05
CA ALA A 900 -9.62 -50.01 -28.37
C ALA A 900 -8.39 -50.09 -27.44
N THR A 901 -7.55 -51.10 -27.63
CA THR A 901 -6.32 -51.33 -26.85
C THR A 901 -5.21 -50.36 -27.25
N GLY A 902 -5.00 -49.31 -26.47
CA GLY A 902 -3.90 -48.37 -26.63
C GLY A 902 -4.18 -47.02 -25.97
N THR A 903 -3.15 -46.19 -25.88
CA THR A 903 -3.25 -44.78 -25.45
C THR A 903 -3.00 -43.85 -26.64
N VAL A 904 -3.59 -42.67 -26.62
CA VAL A 904 -3.32 -41.60 -27.61
C VAL A 904 -3.06 -40.27 -26.91
N THR A 905 -2.06 -39.56 -27.41
CA THR A 905 -1.71 -38.19 -27.00
C THR A 905 -2.49 -37.16 -27.84
N VAL A 906 -3.47 -36.53 -27.23
CA VAL A 906 -4.23 -35.39 -27.77
C VAL A 906 -3.50 -34.07 -27.48
N SER A 907 -3.51 -33.13 -28.42
CA SER A 907 -3.10 -31.75 -28.17
C SER A 907 -4.29 -30.95 -27.64
N LEU A 908 -4.24 -30.51 -26.39
CA LEU A 908 -5.30 -29.65 -25.81
C LEU A 908 -5.19 -28.22 -26.35
N GLY A 909 -3.95 -27.74 -26.49
CA GLY A 909 -3.65 -26.43 -27.02
C GLY A 909 -2.35 -25.85 -26.46
N ARG A 910 -2.37 -24.55 -26.22
CA ARG A 910 -1.24 -23.78 -25.70
C ARG A 910 -1.75 -22.68 -24.78
N TYR A 911 -1.19 -22.59 -23.58
CA TYR A 911 -1.28 -21.42 -22.74
C TYR A 911 -0.31 -20.35 -23.25
N GLN A 912 -0.83 -19.15 -23.53
CA GLN A 912 -0.08 -17.93 -23.78
C GLN A 912 -0.76 -16.83 -22.95
N GLY A 913 -0.05 -16.19 -22.02
CA GLY A 913 -0.63 -15.11 -21.23
C GLY A 913 -0.85 -13.82 -22.04
N LEU A 914 0.05 -13.57 -23.00
CA LEU A 914 0.05 -12.40 -23.89
C LEU A 914 -0.17 -12.75 -25.35
N ILE A 915 -0.76 -11.78 -26.06
CA ILE A 915 -0.90 -11.75 -27.51
C ILE A 915 0.24 -10.87 -28.10
N PRO A 916 0.90 -11.27 -29.21
CA PRO A 916 1.89 -10.44 -29.88
C PRO A 916 1.29 -9.18 -30.53
N ALA A 917 1.95 -8.03 -30.40
CA ALA A 917 1.42 -6.73 -30.86
C ALA A 917 1.04 -6.68 -32.35
N PHE A 918 1.67 -7.51 -33.20
CA PHE A 918 1.44 -7.59 -34.64
C PHE A 918 -0.02 -7.86 -35.08
N SER A 919 -0.92 -8.30 -34.18
CA SER A 919 -2.35 -8.45 -34.50
C SER A 919 -3.15 -7.14 -34.48
N ILE A 920 -2.65 -6.08 -33.84
CA ILE A 920 -3.38 -4.82 -33.63
C ILE A 920 -3.06 -3.85 -34.79
N ARG A 921 -3.66 -4.08 -35.96
CA ARG A 921 -3.20 -3.49 -37.23
C ARG A 921 -3.73 -2.08 -37.58
N ASN A 922 -4.53 -1.44 -36.71
CA ASN A 922 -5.22 -0.16 -36.98
C ASN A 922 -5.03 0.87 -35.85
N ARG A 923 -3.85 1.51 -35.71
CA ARG A 923 -3.65 2.68 -34.81
C ARG A 923 -2.61 3.66 -35.38
N GLU A 924 -2.95 4.41 -36.43
CA GLU A 924 -2.05 5.44 -37.02
C GLU A 924 -2.02 6.76 -36.22
N SER A 925 -2.86 6.92 -35.19
CA SER A 925 -3.01 8.15 -34.40
C SER A 925 -2.39 8.07 -32.99
N MET A 926 -1.32 7.29 -32.80
CA MET A 926 -0.63 7.15 -31.52
C MET A 926 0.74 7.83 -31.51
N THR A 927 0.90 8.87 -30.69
CA THR A 927 2.20 9.50 -30.42
C THR A 927 3.00 8.65 -29.44
N HIS A 928 3.91 7.82 -29.95
CA HIS A 928 4.88 7.10 -29.11
C HIS A 928 5.87 8.08 -28.45
N VAL A 929 5.89 8.13 -27.12
CA VAL A 929 6.88 8.89 -26.34
C VAL A 929 8.03 7.94 -25.96
N SER A 930 9.07 7.91 -26.78
CA SER A 930 10.30 7.15 -26.50
C SER A 930 11.23 7.95 -25.59
N TYR A 931 11.44 7.49 -24.37
CA TYR A 931 12.35 8.12 -23.41
C TYR A 931 13.80 7.67 -23.68
N SER A 932 14.69 8.62 -23.90
CA SER A 932 16.14 8.43 -23.77
C SER A 932 16.55 8.70 -22.31
N PHE A 933 16.65 7.64 -21.53
CA PHE A 933 17.33 7.60 -20.23
C PHE A 933 18.74 7.02 -20.40
#